data_AF-A0A952SQ07-F1
#
_entry.id   AF-A0A952SQ07-F1
#
_cell.length_a   1.000
_cell.length_b   1.000
_cell.length_c   1.000
_cell.angle_alpha   90.00
_cell.angle_beta   90.00
_cell.angle_gamma   90.00
#
_symmetry.space_group_name_H-M   'P 1'
#
loop_
_entity.id
_entity.type
_entity.pdbx_description
1 polymer ?
#
loop_
_entity_poly.entity_id
_entity_poly.type
_entity_poly.pdbx_seq_one_letter_code
_entity_poly.pdbx_strand_id
1 'polypeptide(L)'
;MARLTDAELIALLDKAARDRATELDLRRTLEGRQASILASRLPALAEHLTTLNVWDNRLGAEGATVLAPALEQLTSLKWFNLGANSLGPDGVAELAPTIARLTNLIDLDLTENGIGPGGAASLASALERLTSLTGFYLSYNDFGPRGMAVLASGLKHLTRLNVLDLGNNCMGPEGASALALALERLTSLTLLDLRNNGLDDDAARALLALTQPGRPLATLQRLFLFSNPITILSDEVVDTNDPALMRRWLEQAGEPLWAAKVVILGDGRLGKTHLRERVFGDDPLYYNAHEPSTHNIAHLRVPTEAQWEGGTQRVTLLVWDFGGQSELHSAHRFFLSDRRNLFLVVVDAARSRAGNHLDYWLRTIAEEAGRRGDGSGNAGGPPVIVVIAGCDRVPAGQPRPLEALTAGALREQTGLNILAVVDGMGWNDQLSRGERAAREREHRDAITRLRAIIDGHIAHLPGVSTPYPEAFHEVAAWLDDEFPPEGTHGQDSGKSQKYVTTQAYKRTCEEYGLHSSLRDVCLHDLRNLGVLHYVGDDPTVRNSSELADLLFNPRWVKGPAYTLVRAGTGDHEYGVITAAQLNHLLPVRDTGNADADELWQRLSFSQPDRRRVLELMKACELIFDIEGEGGRPSGAVLVPDLLERRRAPFVKPDGATCWAAKYEHLPEWMVLRFIGRRYRDILDPQTQLFRDQFTLSEQDCRATVRISLDQRKIDVWIDGDTSRRERVFGSIMGGLNAIRPAQSVRQEHEGALATLRKLAEAEYEPKGRRGLYGGLLTFWEVTVRGGVRGAIEATKSE
;
A
#
# COMPACT_ATOMS: atom_id res chain seq x y z
N MET A 1 -15.11 -3.30 -23.01
CA MET A 1 -15.86 -3.24 -24.29
C MET A 1 -15.19 -4.13 -25.33
N ALA A 2 -15.97 -4.73 -26.23
CA ALA A 2 -15.46 -5.44 -27.41
C ALA A 2 -15.05 -4.42 -28.49
N ARG A 3 -14.01 -4.74 -29.27
CA ARG A 3 -13.57 -3.89 -30.40
C ARG A 3 -14.61 -3.93 -31.52
N LEU A 4 -14.80 -2.80 -32.21
CA LEU A 4 -15.73 -2.69 -33.31
C LEU A 4 -15.18 -3.36 -34.57
N THR A 5 -16.07 -4.03 -35.30
CA THR A 5 -15.77 -4.43 -36.67
C THR A 5 -15.71 -3.21 -37.59
N ASP A 6 -15.07 -3.36 -38.76
CA ASP A 6 -14.95 -2.27 -39.74
C ASP A 6 -16.33 -1.72 -40.16
N ALA A 7 -17.32 -2.60 -40.32
CA ALA A 7 -18.68 -2.21 -40.69
C ALA A 7 -19.40 -1.42 -39.59
N GLU A 8 -19.23 -1.83 -38.33
CA GLU A 8 -19.80 -1.12 -37.18
C GLU A 8 -19.15 0.26 -36.99
N LEU A 9 -17.84 0.34 -37.16
CA LEU A 9 -17.11 1.60 -37.10
C LEU A 9 -17.57 2.56 -38.19
N ILE A 10 -17.68 2.11 -39.45
CA ILE A 10 -18.18 2.94 -40.54
C ILE A 10 -19.61 3.42 -40.26
N ALA A 11 -20.49 2.52 -39.83
CA ALA A 11 -21.87 2.87 -39.50
C ALA A 11 -21.96 3.91 -38.38
N LEU A 12 -21.11 3.80 -37.36
CA LEU A 12 -21.00 4.75 -36.26
C LEU A 12 -20.51 6.12 -36.75
N LEU A 13 -19.43 6.16 -37.53
CA LEU A 13 -18.84 7.41 -38.04
C LEU A 13 -19.79 8.12 -39.02
N ASP A 14 -20.43 7.38 -39.93
CA ASP A 14 -21.40 7.94 -40.86
C ASP A 14 -22.64 8.46 -40.11
N LYS A 15 -23.05 7.78 -39.03
CA LYS A 15 -24.12 8.27 -38.15
C LYS A 15 -23.70 9.55 -37.44
N ALA A 16 -22.51 9.58 -36.84
CA ALA A 16 -21.98 10.77 -36.16
C ALA A 16 -21.92 11.98 -37.11
N ALA A 17 -21.53 11.76 -38.37
CA ALA A 17 -21.49 12.80 -39.39
C ALA A 17 -22.90 13.33 -39.73
N ARG A 18 -23.88 12.43 -39.93
CA ARG A 18 -25.29 12.82 -40.17
C ARG A 18 -25.88 13.58 -38.98
N ASP A 19 -25.57 13.15 -37.77
CA ASP A 19 -26.09 13.71 -36.53
C ASP A 19 -25.33 14.98 -36.11
N ARG A 20 -24.29 15.40 -36.86
CA ARG A 20 -23.42 16.54 -36.54
C ARG A 20 -22.86 16.47 -35.12
N ALA A 21 -22.37 15.28 -34.76
CA ALA A 21 -21.85 15.02 -33.43
C ALA A 21 -20.71 15.99 -33.07
N THR A 22 -20.82 16.61 -31.90
CA THR A 22 -19.77 17.45 -31.33
C THR A 22 -18.72 16.63 -30.58
N GLU A 23 -19.05 15.38 -30.23
CA GLU A 23 -18.19 14.48 -29.47
C GLU A 23 -18.12 13.11 -30.12
N LEU A 24 -16.91 12.56 -30.22
CA LEU A 24 -16.65 11.22 -30.73
C LEU A 24 -15.73 10.48 -29.75
N ASP A 25 -16.32 9.54 -29.00
CA ASP A 25 -15.58 8.65 -28.10
C ASP A 25 -15.42 7.26 -28.73
N LEU A 26 -14.18 6.93 -29.05
CA LEU A 26 -13.72 5.66 -29.61
C LEU A 26 -12.74 4.95 -28.68
N ARG A 27 -12.79 5.23 -27.38
CA ARG A 27 -11.90 4.63 -26.39
C ARG A 27 -11.98 3.11 -26.39
N ARG A 28 -10.85 2.42 -26.58
CA ARG A 28 -10.74 0.95 -26.61
C ARG A 28 -11.67 0.27 -27.62
N THR A 29 -12.01 0.97 -28.70
CA THR A 29 -12.94 0.48 -29.72
C THR A 29 -12.23 0.01 -30.99
N LEU A 30 -11.07 0.59 -31.31
CA LEU A 30 -10.38 0.40 -32.58
C LEU A 30 -9.25 -0.63 -32.49
N GLU A 31 -8.92 -1.17 -33.65
CA GLU A 31 -7.64 -1.80 -33.95
C GLU A 31 -6.78 -0.84 -34.76
N GLY A 32 -5.45 -0.87 -34.62
CA GLY A 32 -4.55 0.05 -35.32
C GLY A 32 -4.78 0.14 -36.85
N ARG A 33 -5.10 -1.00 -37.50
CA ARG A 33 -5.43 -1.04 -38.94
C ARG A 33 -6.62 -0.15 -39.34
N GLN A 34 -7.54 0.10 -38.41
CA GLN A 34 -8.76 0.87 -38.64
C GLN A 34 -8.51 2.39 -38.60
N ALA A 35 -7.27 2.83 -38.32
CA ALA A 35 -6.87 4.23 -38.44
C ALA A 35 -7.19 4.80 -39.84
N SER A 36 -7.05 3.98 -40.89
CA SER A 36 -7.39 4.35 -42.28
C SER A 36 -8.88 4.64 -42.47
N ILE A 37 -9.75 3.84 -41.87
CA ILE A 37 -11.21 4.03 -41.90
C ILE A 37 -11.55 5.35 -41.19
N LEU A 38 -11.00 5.55 -40.00
CA LEU A 38 -11.19 6.77 -39.22
C LEU A 38 -10.73 8.01 -40.01
N ALA A 39 -9.52 7.98 -40.57
CA ALA A 39 -8.96 9.07 -41.39
C ALA A 39 -9.87 9.42 -42.57
N SER A 40 -10.47 8.42 -43.22
CA SER A 40 -11.35 8.64 -44.39
C SER A 40 -12.70 9.28 -44.06
N ARG A 41 -13.10 9.33 -42.78
CA ARG A 41 -14.43 9.81 -42.34
C ARG A 41 -14.38 11.02 -41.42
N LEU A 42 -13.27 11.25 -40.71
CA LEU A 42 -13.08 12.44 -39.87
C LEU A 42 -13.32 13.78 -40.58
N PRO A 43 -12.94 13.98 -41.87
CA PRO A 43 -13.25 15.22 -42.59
C PRO A 43 -14.73 15.61 -42.60
N ALA A 44 -15.64 14.64 -42.62
CA ALA A 44 -17.08 14.91 -42.61
C ALA A 44 -17.59 15.47 -41.27
N LEU A 45 -16.77 15.39 -40.22
CA LEU A 45 -17.07 15.87 -38.86
C LEU A 45 -16.37 17.20 -38.53
N ALA A 46 -15.54 17.72 -39.44
CA ALA A 46 -14.62 18.82 -39.19
C ALA A 46 -15.28 20.12 -38.69
N GLU A 47 -16.50 20.43 -39.16
CA GLU A 47 -17.20 21.67 -38.81
C GLU A 47 -17.79 21.68 -37.39
N HIS A 48 -17.97 20.51 -36.76
CA HIS A 48 -18.74 20.39 -35.53
C HIS A 48 -18.01 19.66 -34.41
N LEU A 49 -17.03 18.81 -34.73
CA LEU A 49 -16.36 17.99 -33.74
C LEU A 49 -15.46 18.84 -32.84
N THR A 50 -15.82 18.91 -31.57
CA THR A 50 -15.06 19.60 -30.52
C THR A 50 -14.30 18.64 -29.61
N THR A 51 -14.72 17.37 -29.54
CA THR A 51 -14.11 16.35 -28.67
C THR A 51 -13.84 15.07 -29.45
N LEU A 52 -12.58 14.62 -29.45
CA LEU A 52 -12.17 13.35 -30.05
C LEU A 52 -11.37 12.55 -29.02
N ASN A 53 -11.86 11.36 -28.70
CA ASN A 53 -11.19 10.45 -27.77
C ASN A 53 -10.92 9.12 -28.46
N VAL A 54 -9.65 8.80 -28.66
CA VAL A 54 -9.18 7.54 -29.27
C VAL A 54 -8.24 6.79 -28.34
N TRP A 55 -8.40 6.93 -27.02
CA TRP A 55 -7.53 6.32 -26.02
C TRP A 55 -7.50 4.77 -26.09
N ASP A 56 -6.32 4.17 -25.90
CA ASP A 56 -6.08 2.71 -25.87
C ASP A 56 -6.60 1.97 -27.12
N ASN A 57 -6.19 2.43 -28.31
CA ASN A 57 -6.57 1.85 -29.61
C ASN A 57 -5.41 1.25 -30.40
N ARG A 58 -4.17 1.33 -29.87
CA ARG A 58 -2.94 0.80 -30.50
C ARG A 58 -2.78 1.28 -31.95
N LEU A 59 -2.98 2.58 -32.20
CA LEU A 59 -2.84 3.16 -33.54
C LEU A 59 -1.43 3.01 -34.11
N GLY A 60 -0.40 3.10 -33.26
CA GLY A 60 1.00 3.03 -33.67
C GLY A 60 1.44 4.21 -34.54
N ALA A 61 2.72 4.21 -34.94
CA ALA A 61 3.28 5.23 -35.82
C ALA A 61 2.57 5.28 -37.19
N GLU A 62 2.28 4.12 -37.79
CA GLU A 62 1.58 4.03 -39.07
C GLU A 62 0.17 4.64 -39.01
N GLY A 63 -0.57 4.36 -37.93
CA GLY A 63 -1.89 4.95 -37.72
C GLY A 63 -1.82 6.47 -37.55
N ALA A 64 -0.80 6.98 -36.87
CA ALA A 64 -0.52 8.41 -36.76
C ALA A 64 -0.30 9.07 -38.14
N THR A 65 0.57 8.48 -38.97
CA THR A 65 0.85 8.96 -40.33
C THR A 65 -0.43 9.03 -41.18
N VAL A 66 -1.28 8.00 -41.08
CA VAL A 66 -2.54 7.94 -41.84
C VAL A 66 -3.58 8.93 -41.33
N LEU A 67 -3.61 9.19 -40.02
CA LEU A 67 -4.57 10.11 -39.40
C LEU A 67 -4.20 11.58 -39.56
N ALA A 68 -2.91 11.91 -39.66
CA ALA A 68 -2.41 13.28 -39.69
C ALA A 68 -3.16 14.19 -40.71
N PRO A 69 -3.33 13.83 -41.99
CA PRO A 69 -4.01 14.71 -42.96
C PRO A 69 -5.50 14.94 -42.65
N ALA A 70 -6.16 13.95 -42.03
CA ALA A 70 -7.58 14.04 -41.67
C ALA A 70 -7.78 14.91 -40.42
N LEU A 71 -6.88 14.80 -39.44
CA LEU A 71 -6.90 15.58 -38.22
C LEU A 71 -6.66 17.07 -38.49
N GLU A 72 -5.87 17.43 -39.52
CA GLU A 72 -5.59 18.82 -39.89
C GLU A 72 -6.86 19.65 -40.13
N GLN A 73 -7.94 19.01 -40.57
CA GLN A 73 -9.21 19.67 -40.90
C GLN A 73 -10.05 19.98 -39.65
N LEU A 74 -9.79 19.32 -38.52
CA LEU A 74 -10.59 19.41 -37.30
C LEU A 74 -10.28 20.68 -36.49
N THR A 75 -10.29 21.84 -37.13
CA THR A 75 -9.88 23.11 -36.50
C THR A 75 -10.80 23.58 -35.36
N SER A 76 -12.01 23.02 -35.25
CA SER A 76 -12.94 23.25 -34.12
C SER A 76 -12.65 22.39 -32.89
N LEU A 77 -11.68 21.48 -32.97
CA LEU A 77 -11.36 20.55 -31.88
C LEU A 77 -10.81 21.31 -30.67
N LYS A 78 -11.40 21.03 -29.50
CA LYS A 78 -11.04 21.61 -28.20
C LYS A 78 -10.42 20.57 -27.28
N TRP A 79 -10.90 19.33 -27.33
CA TRP A 79 -10.36 18.24 -26.52
C TRP A 79 -9.94 17.08 -27.42
N PHE A 80 -8.67 16.68 -27.31
CA PHE A 80 -8.13 15.57 -28.06
C PHE A 80 -7.39 14.58 -27.15
N ASN A 81 -7.88 13.35 -27.07
CA ASN A 81 -7.24 12.27 -26.34
C ASN A 81 -6.67 11.22 -27.28
N LEU A 82 -5.34 11.12 -27.30
CA LEU A 82 -4.51 10.15 -28.04
C LEU A 82 -3.76 9.19 -27.11
N GLY A 83 -4.06 9.15 -25.81
CA GLY A 83 -3.29 8.36 -24.87
C GLY A 83 -3.31 6.85 -25.14
N ALA A 84 -2.28 6.13 -24.68
CA ALA A 84 -2.14 4.68 -24.79
C ALA A 84 -2.23 4.15 -26.24
N ASN A 85 -1.68 4.85 -27.22
CA ASN A 85 -1.71 4.44 -28.64
C ASN A 85 -0.39 3.94 -29.20
N SER A 86 0.67 3.90 -28.38
CA SER A 86 2.00 3.45 -28.78
C SER A 86 2.52 4.15 -30.03
N LEU A 87 2.29 5.46 -30.14
CA LEU A 87 2.64 6.26 -31.32
C LEU A 87 4.16 6.27 -31.60
N GLY A 88 4.97 6.22 -30.54
CA GLY A 88 6.43 6.31 -30.63
C GLY A 88 6.92 7.70 -31.08
N PRO A 89 8.26 7.87 -31.18
CA PRO A 89 8.86 9.12 -31.65
C PRO A 89 8.43 9.47 -33.09
N ASP A 90 8.38 8.47 -33.98
CA ASP A 90 8.08 8.67 -35.40
C ASP A 90 6.60 9.06 -35.60
N GLY A 91 5.67 8.41 -34.91
CA GLY A 91 4.25 8.76 -34.99
C GLY A 91 3.97 10.18 -34.50
N VAL A 92 4.64 10.63 -33.43
CA VAL A 92 4.53 12.02 -32.97
C VAL A 92 5.22 12.99 -33.93
N ALA A 93 6.32 12.63 -34.57
CA ALA A 93 6.95 13.47 -35.58
C ALA A 93 6.01 13.76 -36.76
N GLU A 94 5.21 12.77 -37.19
CA GLU A 94 4.20 12.92 -38.23
C GLU A 94 2.97 13.72 -37.76
N LEU A 95 2.52 13.52 -36.51
CA LEU A 95 1.35 14.21 -35.97
C LEU A 95 1.64 15.65 -35.53
N ALA A 96 2.85 15.99 -35.09
CA ALA A 96 3.15 17.28 -34.50
C ALA A 96 2.86 18.48 -35.42
N PRO A 97 3.22 18.48 -36.72
CA PRO A 97 2.84 19.58 -37.63
C PRO A 97 1.33 19.76 -37.77
N THR A 98 0.59 18.65 -37.70
CA THR A 98 -0.88 18.64 -37.74
C THR A 98 -1.46 19.21 -36.46
N ILE A 99 -1.00 18.72 -35.32
CA ILE A 99 -1.40 19.21 -33.99
C ILE A 99 -1.13 20.72 -33.89
N ALA A 100 -0.02 21.22 -34.41
CA ALA A 100 0.32 22.65 -34.42
C ALA A 100 -0.69 23.55 -35.14
N ARG A 101 -1.58 22.99 -35.98
CA ARG A 101 -2.66 23.73 -36.66
C ARG A 101 -3.98 23.74 -35.87
N LEU A 102 -4.11 22.89 -34.86
CA LEU A 102 -5.29 22.78 -34.00
C LEU A 102 -5.23 23.83 -32.87
N THR A 103 -5.16 25.11 -33.24
CA THR A 103 -4.89 26.23 -32.31
C THR A 103 -6.03 26.52 -31.31
N ASN A 104 -7.21 25.91 -31.52
CA ASN A 104 -8.35 25.97 -30.61
C ASN A 104 -8.33 24.87 -29.54
N LEU A 105 -7.31 23.99 -29.53
CA LEU A 105 -7.18 22.97 -28.50
C LEU A 105 -7.03 23.61 -27.12
N ILE A 106 -7.83 23.08 -26.19
CA ILE A 106 -7.90 23.42 -24.77
C ILE A 106 -7.26 22.29 -23.95
N ASP A 107 -7.54 21.04 -24.30
CA ASP A 107 -6.99 19.85 -23.65
C ASP A 107 -6.38 18.89 -24.67
N LEU A 108 -5.13 18.49 -24.42
CA LEU A 108 -4.41 17.50 -25.21
C LEU A 108 -3.86 16.41 -24.30
N ASP A 109 -4.23 15.16 -24.55
CA ASP A 109 -3.73 14.00 -23.83
C ASP A 109 -2.92 13.09 -24.77
N LEU A 110 -1.63 12.95 -24.46
CA LEU A 110 -0.65 12.12 -25.15
C LEU A 110 0.01 11.11 -24.20
N THR A 111 -0.62 10.81 -23.06
CA THR A 111 -0.15 9.86 -22.05
C THR A 111 0.15 8.48 -22.62
N GLU A 112 1.17 7.77 -22.13
CA GLU A 112 1.47 6.36 -22.51
C GLU A 112 1.68 6.13 -24.03
N ASN A 113 2.44 6.98 -24.70
CA ASN A 113 2.71 6.85 -26.14
C ASN A 113 4.16 6.49 -26.48
N GLY A 114 5.07 6.45 -25.51
CA GLY A 114 6.48 6.12 -25.74
C GLY A 114 7.16 7.13 -26.68
N ILE A 115 6.84 8.41 -26.54
CA ILE A 115 7.30 9.49 -27.44
C ILE A 115 8.83 9.60 -27.45
N GLY A 116 9.45 9.41 -26.28
CA GLY A 116 10.89 9.46 -26.12
C GLY A 116 11.51 10.83 -26.41
N PRO A 117 12.85 10.93 -26.32
CA PRO A 117 13.56 12.18 -26.62
C PRO A 117 13.47 12.59 -28.09
N GLY A 118 13.28 11.65 -29.02
CA GLY A 118 13.15 11.93 -30.45
C GLY A 118 11.86 12.68 -30.80
N GLY A 119 10.72 12.24 -30.27
CA GLY A 119 9.43 12.89 -30.51
C GLY A 119 9.26 14.22 -29.76
N ALA A 120 10.03 14.44 -28.68
CA ALA A 120 9.99 15.67 -27.89
C ALA A 120 10.31 16.93 -28.71
N ALA A 121 11.23 16.85 -29.67
CA ALA A 121 11.60 17.98 -30.53
C ALA A 121 10.45 18.39 -31.46
N SER A 122 9.81 17.42 -32.10
CA SER A 122 8.64 17.64 -32.95
C SER A 122 7.49 18.26 -32.16
N LEU A 123 7.23 17.72 -30.97
CA LEU A 123 6.21 18.25 -30.07
C LEU A 123 6.53 19.68 -29.63
N ALA A 124 7.77 19.98 -29.21
CA ALA A 124 8.19 21.30 -28.78
C ALA A 124 7.90 22.39 -29.82
N SER A 125 8.17 22.11 -31.10
CA SER A 125 7.86 23.04 -32.20
C SER A 125 6.34 23.24 -32.39
N ALA A 126 5.54 22.19 -32.20
CA ALA A 126 4.09 22.30 -32.30
C ALA A 126 3.48 23.16 -31.17
N LEU A 127 4.04 23.07 -29.96
CA LEU A 127 3.55 23.80 -28.77
C LEU A 127 3.62 25.33 -28.93
N GLU A 128 4.52 25.86 -29.78
CA GLU A 128 4.62 27.30 -30.04
C GLU A 128 3.30 27.92 -30.52
N ARG A 129 2.43 27.13 -31.16
CA ARG A 129 1.15 27.57 -31.72
C ARG A 129 -0.06 27.27 -30.84
N LEU A 130 0.07 26.38 -29.86
CA LEU A 130 -1.04 25.88 -29.04
C LEU A 130 -1.31 26.75 -27.81
N THR A 131 -1.32 28.07 -27.98
CA THR A 131 -1.42 29.03 -26.88
C THR A 131 -2.77 29.04 -26.15
N SER A 132 -3.78 28.33 -26.68
CA SER A 132 -5.09 28.13 -26.06
C SER A 132 -5.12 26.97 -25.06
N LEU A 133 -4.09 26.11 -25.02
CA LEU A 133 -4.07 24.94 -24.14
C LEU A 133 -4.14 25.34 -22.66
N THR A 134 -5.05 24.69 -21.95
CA THR A 134 -5.19 24.77 -20.49
C THR A 134 -4.86 23.45 -19.80
N GLY A 135 -4.98 22.32 -20.47
CA GLY A 135 -4.59 21.01 -19.94
C GLY A 135 -3.69 20.25 -20.90
N PHE A 136 -2.58 19.73 -20.37
CA PHE A 136 -1.63 18.96 -21.17
C PHE A 136 -1.11 17.76 -20.40
N TYR A 137 -1.36 16.56 -20.93
CA TYR A 137 -1.07 15.29 -20.26
C TYR A 137 -0.06 14.49 -21.09
N LEU A 138 1.07 14.18 -20.47
CA LEU A 138 2.24 13.59 -21.10
C LEU A 138 2.90 12.52 -20.22
N SER A 139 2.19 11.96 -19.24
CA SER A 139 2.79 10.95 -18.37
C SER A 139 3.16 9.67 -19.15
N TYR A 140 4.15 8.92 -18.65
CA TYR A 140 4.61 7.65 -19.23
C TYR A 140 5.07 7.76 -20.71
N ASN A 141 5.94 8.71 -21.02
CA ASN A 141 6.48 8.92 -22.37
C ASN A 141 8.00 8.82 -22.49
N ASP A 142 8.70 8.52 -21.39
CA ASP A 142 10.15 8.24 -21.36
C ASP A 142 10.99 9.33 -22.06
N PHE A 143 10.69 10.60 -21.82
CA PHE A 143 11.43 11.71 -22.46
C PHE A 143 12.91 11.70 -22.10
N GLY A 144 13.25 11.28 -20.88
CA GLY A 144 14.59 11.39 -20.33
C GLY A 144 15.04 12.86 -20.16
N PRO A 145 16.25 13.10 -19.63
CA PRO A 145 16.74 14.45 -19.36
C PRO A 145 16.85 15.33 -20.62
N ARG A 146 17.35 14.76 -21.72
CA ARG A 146 17.54 15.48 -22.99
C ARG A 146 16.20 15.81 -23.67
N GLY A 147 15.28 14.84 -23.72
CA GLY A 147 13.96 15.07 -24.31
C GLY A 147 13.18 16.12 -23.53
N MET A 148 13.27 16.07 -22.20
CA MET A 148 12.61 17.07 -21.36
C MET A 148 13.17 18.48 -21.56
N ALA A 149 14.49 18.64 -21.69
CA ALA A 149 15.09 19.94 -21.96
C ALA A 149 14.59 20.56 -23.29
N VAL A 150 14.44 19.72 -24.32
CA VAL A 150 13.88 20.16 -25.61
C VAL A 150 12.39 20.48 -25.47
N LEU A 151 11.60 19.63 -24.84
CA LEU A 151 10.17 19.85 -24.62
C LEU A 151 9.91 21.14 -23.81
N ALA A 152 10.73 21.42 -22.79
CA ALA A 152 10.67 22.65 -22.00
C ALA A 152 10.78 23.92 -22.88
N SER A 153 11.57 23.87 -23.96
CA SER A 153 11.71 25.00 -24.88
C SER A 153 10.40 25.37 -25.60
N GLY A 154 9.51 24.40 -25.81
CA GLY A 154 8.16 24.61 -26.35
C GLY A 154 7.13 24.93 -25.28
N LEU A 155 7.19 24.26 -24.11
CA LEU A 155 6.26 24.46 -22.99
C LEU A 155 6.16 25.92 -22.55
N LYS A 156 7.26 26.67 -22.59
CA LYS A 156 7.32 28.09 -22.18
C LYS A 156 6.33 29.02 -22.92
N HIS A 157 5.75 28.56 -24.04
CA HIS A 157 4.77 29.31 -24.83
C HIS A 157 3.32 29.13 -24.35
N LEU A 158 3.04 28.11 -23.52
CA LEU A 158 1.69 27.74 -23.10
C LEU A 158 1.20 28.54 -21.87
N THR A 159 1.23 29.88 -21.92
CA THR A 159 1.00 30.74 -20.74
C THR A 159 -0.40 30.63 -20.09
N ARG A 160 -1.36 29.99 -20.76
CA ARG A 160 -2.71 29.69 -20.26
C ARG A 160 -2.84 28.30 -19.62
N LEU A 161 -1.76 27.54 -19.57
CA LEU A 161 -1.76 26.17 -19.05
C LEU A 161 -2.09 26.18 -17.55
N ASN A 162 -3.16 25.47 -17.18
CA ASN A 162 -3.63 25.29 -15.81
C ASN A 162 -3.19 23.94 -15.22
N VAL A 163 -3.09 22.92 -16.08
CA VAL A 163 -2.75 21.53 -15.70
C VAL A 163 -1.63 21.02 -16.60
N LEU A 164 -0.54 20.56 -16.00
CA LEU A 164 0.56 19.89 -16.68
C LEU A 164 0.88 18.57 -15.97
N ASP A 165 0.72 17.45 -16.68
CA ASP A 165 1.13 16.13 -16.21
C ASP A 165 2.35 15.64 -16.98
N LEU A 166 3.46 15.48 -16.26
CA LEU A 166 4.74 14.96 -16.75
C LEU A 166 5.22 13.77 -15.90
N GLY A 167 4.34 13.10 -15.15
CA GLY A 167 4.72 11.96 -14.32
C GLY A 167 5.33 10.80 -15.12
N ASN A 168 6.26 10.05 -14.54
CA ASN A 168 6.85 8.85 -15.15
C ASN A 168 7.56 9.13 -16.50
N ASN A 169 8.45 10.13 -16.53
CA ASN A 169 9.20 10.51 -17.74
C ASN A 169 10.73 10.46 -17.58
N CYS A 170 11.23 9.97 -16.45
CA CYS A 170 12.67 9.77 -16.20
C CYS A 170 13.52 11.03 -16.46
N MET A 171 13.00 12.23 -16.18
CA MET A 171 13.62 13.49 -16.62
C MET A 171 14.92 13.85 -15.90
N GLY A 172 15.16 13.29 -14.71
CA GLY A 172 16.32 13.59 -13.88
C GLY A 172 16.44 15.06 -13.44
N PRO A 173 17.47 15.40 -12.66
CA PRO A 173 17.73 16.76 -12.18
C PRO A 173 18.02 17.76 -13.31
N GLU A 174 18.70 17.33 -14.38
CA GLU A 174 19.02 18.20 -15.52
C GLU A 174 17.78 18.57 -16.32
N GLY A 175 16.88 17.60 -16.56
CA GLY A 175 15.60 17.85 -17.23
C GLY A 175 14.69 18.75 -16.40
N ALA A 176 14.68 18.57 -15.07
CA ALA A 176 13.94 19.41 -14.13
C ALA A 176 14.42 20.86 -14.12
N SER A 177 15.74 21.08 -14.17
CA SER A 177 16.34 22.42 -14.26
C SER A 177 15.89 23.14 -15.54
N ALA A 178 15.85 22.44 -16.68
CA ALA A 178 15.34 22.99 -17.93
C ALA A 178 13.83 23.30 -17.86
N LEU A 179 13.05 22.41 -17.24
CA LEU A 179 11.62 22.63 -17.01
C LEU A 179 11.37 23.86 -16.11
N ALA A 180 12.16 24.06 -15.05
CA ALA A 180 12.04 25.20 -14.15
C ALA A 180 12.12 26.55 -14.91
N LEU A 181 13.01 26.67 -15.89
CA LEU A 181 13.11 27.85 -16.75
C LEU A 181 11.86 28.07 -17.62
N ALA A 182 11.24 26.99 -18.11
CA ALA A 182 10.00 27.10 -18.87
C ALA A 182 8.82 27.51 -17.98
N LEU A 183 8.77 26.97 -16.76
CA LEU A 183 7.74 27.24 -15.76
C LEU A 183 7.71 28.72 -15.33
N GLU A 184 8.80 29.48 -15.47
CA GLU A 184 8.81 30.92 -15.22
C GLU A 184 7.78 31.70 -16.04
N ARG A 185 7.32 31.15 -17.17
CA ARG A 185 6.28 31.74 -18.03
C ARG A 185 4.88 31.19 -17.80
N LEU A 186 4.74 30.10 -17.06
CA LEU A 186 3.49 29.36 -16.89
C LEU A 186 2.71 29.84 -15.65
N THR A 187 2.39 31.13 -15.62
CA THR A 187 1.82 31.78 -14.43
C THR A 187 0.37 31.40 -14.12
N SER A 188 -0.32 30.73 -15.05
CA SER A 188 -1.69 30.23 -14.85
C SER A 188 -1.73 28.83 -14.24
N LEU A 189 -0.57 28.18 -14.05
CA LEU A 189 -0.52 26.77 -13.65
C LEU A 189 -1.04 26.57 -12.23
N THR A 190 -2.02 25.69 -12.08
CA THR A 190 -2.64 25.33 -10.80
C THR A 190 -2.27 23.92 -10.36
N LEU A 191 -1.92 23.03 -11.30
CA LEU A 191 -1.52 21.66 -11.04
C LEU A 191 -0.30 21.29 -11.89
N LEU A 192 0.74 20.80 -11.22
CA LEU A 192 1.93 20.24 -11.83
C LEU A 192 2.18 18.83 -11.28
N ASP A 193 2.15 17.82 -12.13
CA ASP A 193 2.51 16.44 -11.78
C ASP A 193 3.90 16.08 -12.32
N LEU A 194 4.83 15.82 -11.40
CA LEU A 194 6.21 15.42 -11.67
C LEU A 194 6.60 14.14 -10.94
N ARG A 195 5.63 13.31 -10.55
CA ARG A 195 5.89 12.05 -9.86
C ARG A 195 6.79 11.13 -10.69
N ASN A 196 7.62 10.34 -10.01
CA ASN A 196 8.47 9.33 -10.65
C ASN A 196 9.30 9.85 -11.84
N ASN A 197 10.10 10.89 -11.61
CA ASN A 197 10.95 11.50 -12.63
C ASN A 197 12.44 11.49 -12.29
N GLY A 198 12.84 10.92 -11.14
CA GLY A 198 14.23 10.93 -10.69
C GLY A 198 14.70 12.31 -10.26
N LEU A 199 13.83 13.13 -9.68
CA LEU A 199 14.17 14.44 -9.14
C LEU A 199 14.98 14.31 -7.84
N ASP A 200 16.10 15.01 -7.75
CA ASP A 200 16.88 15.13 -6.51
C ASP A 200 16.45 16.35 -5.67
N ASP A 201 17.15 16.56 -4.57
CA ASP A 201 16.89 17.65 -3.63
C ASP A 201 17.06 19.04 -4.25
N ASP A 202 18.06 19.22 -5.11
CA ASP A 202 18.31 20.50 -5.77
C ASP A 202 17.21 20.84 -6.77
N ALA A 203 16.74 19.84 -7.54
CA ALA A 203 15.59 19.99 -8.42
C ALA A 203 14.31 20.35 -7.64
N ALA A 204 14.06 19.68 -6.50
CA ALA A 204 12.92 19.98 -5.64
C ALA A 204 12.98 21.41 -5.08
N ARG A 205 14.16 21.87 -4.62
CA ARG A 205 14.37 23.25 -4.16
C ARG A 205 14.11 24.27 -5.26
N ALA A 206 14.63 24.03 -6.46
CA ALA A 206 14.43 24.92 -7.60
C ALA A 206 12.96 25.06 -7.96
N LEU A 207 12.21 23.96 -8.02
CA LEU A 207 10.76 23.96 -8.29
C LEU A 207 9.98 24.68 -7.19
N LEU A 208 10.28 24.41 -5.92
CA LEU A 208 9.60 25.07 -4.80
C LEU A 208 9.92 26.56 -4.73
N ALA A 209 11.11 27.00 -5.14
CA ALA A 209 11.44 28.43 -5.23
C ALA A 209 10.53 29.19 -6.20
N LEU A 210 10.07 28.56 -7.29
CA LEU A 210 9.11 29.17 -8.24
C LEU A 210 7.72 29.39 -7.65
N THR A 211 7.40 28.70 -6.55
CA THR A 211 6.08 28.73 -5.90
C THR A 211 6.00 29.75 -4.75
N GLN A 212 7.08 30.47 -4.45
CA GLN A 212 7.09 31.50 -3.41
C GLN A 212 6.12 32.66 -3.76
N PRO A 213 5.60 33.40 -2.76
CA PRO A 213 4.81 34.61 -3.00
C PRO A 213 5.55 35.59 -3.93
N GLY A 214 4.87 36.07 -4.98
CA GLY A 214 5.45 36.97 -5.97
C GLY A 214 6.29 36.30 -7.06
N ARG A 215 6.45 34.98 -7.04
CA ARG A 215 7.09 34.19 -8.11
C ARG A 215 6.05 33.64 -9.11
N PRO A 216 6.48 33.17 -10.29
CA PRO A 216 5.57 32.77 -11.37
C PRO A 216 4.52 31.72 -10.98
N LEU A 217 4.86 30.77 -10.11
CA LEU A 217 3.95 29.69 -9.68
C LEU A 217 3.36 29.94 -8.28
N ALA A 218 3.24 31.20 -7.84
CA ALA A 218 2.69 31.54 -6.52
C ALA A 218 1.24 31.05 -6.30
N THR A 219 0.49 30.83 -7.39
CA THR A 219 -0.91 30.35 -7.40
C THR A 219 -1.04 28.84 -7.56
N LEU A 220 0.09 28.11 -7.65
CA LEU A 220 0.09 26.66 -7.80
C LEU A 220 -0.58 26.01 -6.59
N GLN A 221 -1.62 25.22 -6.86
CA GLN A 221 -2.43 24.59 -5.82
C GLN A 221 -1.97 23.17 -5.51
N ARG A 222 -1.46 22.44 -6.51
CA ARG A 222 -1.01 21.06 -6.36
C ARG A 222 0.31 20.81 -7.08
N LEU A 223 1.25 20.22 -6.36
CA LEU A 223 2.55 19.80 -6.88
C LEU A 223 2.80 18.35 -6.46
N PHE A 224 2.76 17.42 -7.42
CA PHE A 224 3.02 16.00 -7.13
C PHE A 224 4.51 15.71 -7.35
N LEU A 225 5.22 15.36 -6.27
CA LEU A 225 6.65 15.02 -6.29
C LEU A 225 6.95 13.60 -5.79
N PHE A 226 5.93 12.81 -5.44
CA PHE A 226 6.15 11.48 -4.87
C PHE A 226 6.88 10.55 -5.85
N SER A 227 7.52 9.52 -5.30
CA SER A 227 8.36 8.57 -6.06
C SER A 227 9.54 9.23 -6.78
N ASN A 228 10.06 10.32 -6.22
CA ASN A 228 11.36 10.88 -6.58
C ASN A 228 12.35 10.71 -5.42
N PRO A 229 13.67 10.60 -5.66
CA PRO A 229 14.69 10.49 -4.62
C PRO A 229 14.93 11.85 -3.91
N ILE A 230 13.87 12.41 -3.32
CA ILE A 230 13.91 13.66 -2.54
C ILE A 230 14.07 13.27 -1.07
N THR A 231 15.14 13.73 -0.44
CA THR A 231 15.45 13.48 0.97
C THR A 231 15.18 14.69 1.86
N ILE A 232 15.16 15.90 1.31
CA ILE A 232 14.94 17.16 2.07
C ILE A 232 13.49 17.36 2.56
N LEU A 233 12.55 16.55 2.08
CA LEU A 233 11.14 16.52 2.50
C LEU A 233 10.84 15.10 3.01
N SER A 234 9.99 14.97 4.03
CA SER A 234 9.45 13.65 4.37
C SER A 234 8.40 13.21 3.33
N ASP A 235 8.24 11.90 3.17
CA ASP A 235 7.22 11.34 2.26
C ASP A 235 5.82 11.87 2.62
N GLU A 236 5.53 12.01 3.91
CA GLU A 236 4.29 12.56 4.45
C GLU A 236 4.03 14.00 3.98
N VAL A 237 5.07 14.83 3.88
CA VAL A 237 4.98 16.19 3.33
C VAL A 237 4.75 16.15 1.82
N VAL A 238 5.48 15.29 1.11
CA VAL A 238 5.35 15.12 -0.33
C VAL A 238 3.94 14.65 -0.71
N ASP A 239 3.39 13.70 0.04
CA ASP A 239 2.06 13.11 -0.16
C ASP A 239 0.91 14.12 0.01
N THR A 240 1.13 15.24 0.71
CA THR A 240 0.12 16.32 0.80
C THR A 240 -0.14 17.01 -0.53
N ASN A 241 0.83 16.98 -1.45
CA ASN A 241 0.84 17.73 -2.71
C ASN A 241 0.65 19.25 -2.56
N ASP A 242 0.81 19.79 -1.33
CA ASP A 242 0.66 21.22 -1.05
C ASP A 242 2.03 21.91 -1.13
N PRO A 243 2.31 22.69 -2.20
CA PRO A 243 3.59 23.35 -2.35
C PRO A 243 3.86 24.38 -1.24
N ALA A 244 2.82 24.97 -0.62
CA ALA A 244 3.01 25.91 0.49
C ALA A 244 3.48 25.20 1.76
N LEU A 245 2.94 24.00 2.03
CA LEU A 245 3.39 23.16 3.14
C LEU A 245 4.83 22.68 2.90
N MET A 246 5.16 22.22 1.69
CA MET A 246 6.53 21.83 1.32
C MET A 246 7.54 22.97 1.49
N ARG A 247 7.19 24.20 1.05
CA ARG A 247 8.05 25.38 1.27
C ARG A 247 8.26 25.67 2.76
N ARG A 248 7.19 25.69 3.54
CA ARG A 248 7.26 25.94 4.99
C ARG A 248 8.12 24.90 5.70
N TRP A 249 8.02 23.63 5.29
CA TRP A 249 8.91 22.59 5.78
C TRP A 249 10.38 22.97 5.53
N LEU A 250 10.73 23.30 4.30
CA LEU A 250 12.12 23.67 3.95
C LEU A 250 12.63 24.91 4.68
N GLU A 251 11.76 25.88 4.96
CA GLU A 251 12.10 27.09 5.73
C GLU A 251 12.41 26.79 7.20
N GLN A 252 11.79 25.74 7.76
CA GLN A 252 11.94 25.36 9.16
C GLN A 252 12.86 24.14 9.35
N ALA A 253 13.29 23.50 8.27
CA ALA A 253 14.07 22.27 8.29
C ALA A 253 15.39 22.48 9.05
N GLY A 254 15.59 21.68 10.09
CA GLY A 254 16.80 21.65 10.89
C GLY A 254 17.60 20.37 10.64
N GLU A 255 18.00 19.70 11.71
CA GLU A 255 18.75 18.45 11.64
C GLU A 255 17.84 17.23 11.46
N PRO A 256 18.34 16.14 10.87
CA PRO A 256 17.62 14.87 10.84
C PRO A 256 17.44 14.27 12.24
N LEU A 257 16.38 13.49 12.43
CA LEU A 257 16.16 12.73 13.68
C LEU A 257 17.18 11.61 13.87
N TRP A 258 17.85 11.18 12.80
CA TRP A 258 18.82 10.07 12.81
C TRP A 258 18.28 8.84 13.55
N ALA A 259 17.05 8.45 13.24
CA ALA A 259 16.38 7.31 13.84
C ALA A 259 15.81 6.40 12.76
N ALA A 260 16.06 5.10 12.89
CA ALA A 260 15.62 4.09 11.92
C ALA A 260 14.93 2.93 12.63
N LYS A 261 13.94 2.33 12.00
CA LYS A 261 13.18 1.21 12.56
C LYS A 261 13.60 -0.10 11.90
N VAL A 262 13.98 -1.07 12.73
CA VAL A 262 14.35 -2.42 12.29
C VAL A 262 13.32 -3.40 12.81
N VAL A 263 12.72 -4.20 11.93
CA VAL A 263 11.65 -5.13 12.27
C VAL A 263 12.09 -6.56 12.00
N ILE A 264 12.15 -7.39 13.04
CA ILE A 264 12.55 -8.79 12.95
C ILE A 264 11.31 -9.68 12.83
N LEU A 265 11.18 -10.36 11.70
CA LEU A 265 10.07 -11.24 11.33
C LEU A 265 10.54 -12.69 11.15
N GLY A 266 9.58 -13.61 11.13
CA GLY A 266 9.83 -15.04 10.96
C GLY A 266 8.98 -15.87 11.90
N ASP A 267 8.99 -17.19 11.70
CA ASP A 267 8.17 -18.09 12.49
C ASP A 267 8.55 -18.10 13.99
N GLY A 268 7.68 -18.68 14.80
CA GLY A 268 7.90 -18.82 16.23
C GLY A 268 9.11 -19.71 16.52
N ARG A 269 9.88 -19.37 17.57
CA ARG A 269 11.00 -20.16 18.09
C ARG A 269 12.20 -20.32 17.13
N LEU A 270 12.36 -19.40 16.17
CA LEU A 270 13.54 -19.34 15.27
C LEU A 270 14.79 -18.67 15.87
N GLY A 271 14.76 -18.30 17.15
CA GLY A 271 15.89 -17.59 17.80
C GLY A 271 15.98 -16.10 17.42
N LYS A 272 14.86 -15.43 17.12
CA LYS A 272 14.83 -14.00 16.79
C LYS A 272 15.40 -13.12 17.90
N THR A 273 15.13 -13.48 19.15
CA THR A 273 15.68 -12.79 20.32
C THR A 273 17.18 -13.03 20.46
N HIS A 274 17.66 -14.25 20.24
CA HIS A 274 19.10 -14.51 20.11
C HIS A 274 19.71 -13.70 18.96
N LEU A 275 19.06 -13.61 17.79
CA LEU A 275 19.53 -12.79 16.68
C LEU A 275 19.61 -11.32 17.08
N ARG A 276 18.60 -10.78 17.77
CA ARG A 276 18.61 -9.41 18.28
C ARG A 276 19.83 -9.17 19.16
N GLU A 277 20.04 -10.01 20.18
CA GLU A 277 21.19 -9.86 21.10
C GLU A 277 22.53 -10.03 20.40
N ARG A 278 22.64 -10.98 19.46
CA ARG A 278 23.88 -11.23 18.71
C ARG A 278 24.26 -10.08 17.77
N VAL A 279 23.26 -9.46 17.14
CA VAL A 279 23.47 -8.41 16.13
C VAL A 279 23.54 -7.04 16.79
N PHE A 280 22.71 -6.77 17.80
CA PHE A 280 22.54 -5.45 18.38
C PHE A 280 23.02 -5.33 19.84
N GLY A 281 23.36 -6.44 20.49
CA GLY A 281 23.99 -6.46 21.81
C GLY A 281 25.50 -6.61 21.76
N ASP A 282 26.10 -6.73 22.95
CA ASP A 282 27.55 -6.73 23.15
C ASP A 282 28.21 -8.07 22.79
N ASP A 283 27.48 -9.18 22.88
CA ASP A 283 28.02 -10.53 22.66
C ASP A 283 27.50 -11.17 21.35
N PRO A 284 28.33 -11.26 20.29
CA PRO A 284 27.95 -11.93 19.05
C PRO A 284 27.80 -13.45 19.20
N LEU A 285 28.20 -14.05 20.32
CA LEU A 285 27.97 -15.46 20.64
C LEU A 285 26.85 -15.66 21.65
N TYR A 286 26.05 -14.64 21.93
CA TYR A 286 24.98 -14.72 22.91
C TYR A 286 24.11 -15.96 22.69
N TYR A 287 23.97 -16.76 23.74
CA TYR A 287 23.12 -17.94 23.75
C TYR A 287 22.58 -18.18 25.15
N ASN A 288 21.27 -18.37 25.24
CA ASN A 288 20.61 -18.69 26.48
C ASN A 288 19.55 -19.78 26.23
N ALA A 289 19.87 -21.02 26.64
CA ALA A 289 19.00 -22.18 26.48
C ALA A 289 17.71 -22.11 27.30
N HIS A 290 17.69 -21.28 28.35
CA HIS A 290 16.55 -21.08 29.24
C HIS A 290 15.84 -19.75 28.98
N GLU A 291 16.18 -19.06 27.89
CA GLU A 291 15.49 -17.83 27.53
C GLU A 291 14.02 -18.17 27.23
N PRO A 292 13.07 -17.69 28.05
CA PRO A 292 11.67 -17.98 27.81
C PRO A 292 11.30 -17.42 26.44
N SER A 293 10.45 -18.13 25.71
CA SER A 293 9.88 -17.63 24.45
C SER A 293 9.40 -16.20 24.68
N THR A 294 9.94 -15.22 23.96
CA THR A 294 9.73 -13.81 24.29
C THR A 294 8.25 -13.49 24.34
N HIS A 295 7.72 -13.27 25.54
CA HIS A 295 6.29 -13.05 25.73
C HIS A 295 5.89 -11.63 25.27
N ASN A 296 6.87 -10.75 25.04
CA ASN A 296 6.74 -9.32 24.76
C ASN A 296 7.70 -8.89 23.62
N ILE A 297 7.24 -8.11 22.63
CA ILE A 297 8.12 -7.36 21.71
C ILE A 297 9.08 -6.43 22.47
N ALA A 298 10.34 -6.81 22.67
CA ALA A 298 11.28 -5.88 23.31
C ALA A 298 11.64 -4.77 22.32
N HIS A 299 11.62 -3.53 22.78
CA HIS A 299 12.02 -2.36 22.02
C HIS A 299 13.41 -1.93 22.48
N LEU A 300 14.43 -2.28 21.70
CA LEU A 300 15.81 -1.88 22.00
C LEU A 300 16.15 -0.62 21.20
N ARG A 301 16.63 0.42 21.89
CA ARG A 301 17.26 1.59 21.27
C ARG A 301 18.75 1.33 21.17
N VAL A 302 19.23 1.14 19.95
CA VAL A 302 20.64 0.79 19.70
C VAL A 302 21.30 1.96 18.99
N PRO A 303 22.26 2.65 19.61
CA PRO A 303 23.09 3.60 18.88
C PRO A 303 23.99 2.82 17.92
N THR A 304 23.95 3.18 16.65
CA THR A 304 24.70 2.52 15.58
C THR A 304 25.43 3.54 14.73
N GLU A 305 26.66 3.23 14.37
CA GLU A 305 27.46 4.03 13.44
C GLU A 305 27.11 3.62 12.00
N ALA A 306 26.53 4.54 11.24
CA ALA A 306 26.10 4.34 9.87
C ALA A 306 27.00 5.09 8.88
N GLN A 307 27.22 4.52 7.70
CA GLN A 307 27.95 5.17 6.62
C GLN A 307 27.03 6.16 5.88
N TRP A 308 27.49 7.39 5.68
CA TRP A 308 26.76 8.48 5.01
C TRP A 308 27.68 9.31 4.09
N GLU A 309 27.11 10.12 3.18
CA GLU A 309 27.80 10.92 2.15
C GLU A 309 28.77 12.00 2.68
N GLY A 310 29.01 12.04 4.00
CA GLY A 310 30.01 12.90 4.67
C GLY A 310 30.85 12.18 5.73
N GLY A 311 30.80 10.85 5.83
CA GLY A 311 31.53 10.05 6.81
C GLY A 311 30.62 9.12 7.62
N THR A 312 30.92 8.95 8.90
CA THR A 312 30.12 8.12 9.81
C THR A 312 29.15 8.98 10.61
N GLN A 313 27.87 8.60 10.63
CA GLN A 313 26.83 9.26 11.40
C GLN A 313 26.24 8.32 12.45
N ARG A 314 25.90 8.84 13.63
CA ARG A 314 25.26 8.05 14.69
C ARG A 314 23.76 8.03 14.48
N VAL A 315 23.21 6.83 14.23
CA VAL A 315 21.78 6.57 14.03
C VAL A 315 21.25 5.74 15.20
N THR A 316 20.08 6.09 15.73
CA THR A 316 19.39 5.31 16.76
C THR A 316 18.46 4.29 16.09
N LEU A 317 18.76 3.00 16.26
CA LEU A 317 17.91 1.93 15.77
C LEU A 317 16.83 1.61 16.79
N LEU A 318 15.58 1.63 16.35
CA LEU A 318 14.41 1.16 17.07
C LEU A 318 14.17 -0.29 16.64
N VAL A 319 14.71 -1.24 17.38
CA VAL A 319 14.65 -2.66 17.01
C VAL A 319 13.39 -3.31 17.61
N TRP A 320 12.53 -3.80 16.74
CA TRP A 320 11.29 -4.50 17.05
C TRP A 320 11.47 -6.01 16.84
N ASP A 321 11.53 -6.76 17.94
CA ASP A 321 11.58 -8.22 17.91
C ASP A 321 10.19 -8.83 18.16
N PHE A 322 9.56 -9.36 17.12
CA PHE A 322 8.31 -10.10 17.25
C PHE A 322 8.56 -11.55 17.74
N GLY A 323 9.20 -11.71 18.90
CA GLY A 323 9.73 -12.98 19.40
C GLY A 323 8.66 -14.08 19.58
N GLY A 324 8.73 -15.18 18.83
CA GLY A 324 7.86 -16.34 19.03
C GLY A 324 6.40 -16.22 18.55
N GLN A 325 5.98 -15.10 17.96
CA GLN A 325 4.56 -14.77 17.74
C GLN A 325 4.17 -14.88 16.26
N SER A 326 4.14 -16.12 15.73
CA SER A 326 3.95 -16.39 14.29
C SER A 326 2.54 -16.10 13.77
N GLU A 327 1.57 -15.77 14.64
CA GLU A 327 0.15 -15.89 14.28
C GLU A 327 -0.66 -14.61 14.40
N LEU A 328 -0.10 -13.51 14.91
CA LEU A 328 -0.81 -12.24 15.12
C LEU A 328 -0.78 -11.32 13.89
N HIS A 329 -1.29 -11.84 12.77
CA HIS A 329 -1.23 -11.23 11.44
C HIS A 329 -1.91 -9.86 11.42
N SER A 330 -2.97 -9.70 12.21
CA SER A 330 -3.81 -8.52 12.29
C SER A 330 -3.13 -7.35 13.03
N ALA A 331 -2.29 -7.62 14.03
CA ALA A 331 -1.61 -6.60 14.84
C ALA A 331 -0.33 -6.04 14.19
N HIS A 332 0.33 -6.84 13.33
CA HIS A 332 1.58 -6.43 12.67
C HIS A 332 1.37 -5.30 11.64
N ARG A 333 0.16 -5.09 11.12
CA ARG A 333 -0.15 -4.06 10.11
C ARG A 333 0.38 -2.66 10.47
N PHE A 334 0.23 -2.22 11.73
CA PHE A 334 0.74 -0.92 12.19
C PHE A 334 2.25 -0.78 12.11
N PHE A 335 2.97 -1.91 12.06
CA PHE A 335 4.42 -1.96 12.01
C PHE A 335 4.96 -2.33 10.63
N LEU A 336 4.14 -2.90 9.74
CA LEU A 336 4.53 -3.36 8.40
C LEU A 336 4.25 -2.36 7.28
N SER A 337 3.41 -1.36 7.52
CA SER A 337 2.89 -0.47 6.47
C SER A 337 3.82 0.67 6.02
N ASP A 338 5.06 0.72 6.52
CA ASP A 338 6.00 1.82 6.24
C ASP A 338 7.22 1.34 5.43
N ARG A 339 7.51 2.09 4.35
CA ARG A 339 8.69 1.93 3.48
C ARG A 339 10.00 2.31 4.18
N ARG A 340 9.94 3.05 5.29
CA ARG A 340 11.09 3.45 6.12
C ARG A 340 11.68 2.31 6.98
N ASN A 341 11.00 1.18 7.07
CA ASN A 341 11.44 0.07 7.91
C ASN A 341 12.47 -0.83 7.20
N LEU A 342 13.51 -1.23 7.91
CA LEU A 342 14.37 -2.33 7.51
C LEU A 342 13.82 -3.66 8.08
N PHE A 343 13.50 -4.61 7.22
CA PHE A 343 12.98 -5.92 7.63
C PHE A 343 14.08 -6.98 7.68
N LEU A 344 14.21 -7.67 8.82
CA LEU A 344 15.01 -8.88 8.96
C LEU A 344 14.07 -10.09 8.97
N VAL A 345 14.00 -10.85 7.87
CA VAL A 345 13.17 -12.06 7.77
C VAL A 345 14.01 -13.27 8.12
N VAL A 346 13.76 -13.84 9.30
CA VAL A 346 14.51 -14.98 9.84
C VAL A 346 13.88 -16.29 9.38
N VAL A 347 14.70 -17.18 8.80
CA VAL A 347 14.30 -18.53 8.37
C VAL A 347 15.21 -19.59 8.98
N ASP A 348 14.67 -20.78 9.21
CA ASP A 348 15.39 -21.95 9.72
C ASP A 348 16.04 -22.74 8.60
N ALA A 349 17.36 -22.92 8.66
CA ALA A 349 18.12 -23.79 7.77
C ALA A 349 17.63 -25.26 7.79
N ALA A 350 17.06 -25.71 8.92
CA ALA A 350 16.58 -27.07 9.10
C ALA A 350 15.14 -27.30 8.56
N ARG A 351 14.50 -26.28 8.01
CA ARG A 351 13.15 -26.37 7.43
C ARG A 351 13.17 -26.02 5.94
N SER A 352 12.24 -26.57 5.17
CA SER A 352 12.05 -26.16 3.77
C SER A 352 11.56 -24.72 3.68
N ARG A 353 11.63 -24.12 2.49
CA ARG A 353 11.09 -22.77 2.24
C ARG A 353 9.62 -22.64 2.64
N ALA A 354 8.80 -23.64 2.28
CA ALA A 354 7.40 -23.71 2.66
C ALA A 354 7.21 -23.85 4.18
N GLY A 355 8.03 -24.68 4.84
CA GLY A 355 8.00 -24.87 6.30
C GLY A 355 8.51 -23.67 7.10
N ASN A 356 9.09 -22.67 6.45
CA ASN A 356 9.49 -21.38 7.02
C ASN A 356 8.49 -20.25 6.75
N HIS A 357 7.44 -20.51 5.95
CA HIS A 357 6.49 -19.50 5.48
C HIS A 357 7.18 -18.27 4.84
N LEU A 358 8.35 -18.45 4.20
CA LEU A 358 9.14 -17.33 3.67
C LEU A 358 8.36 -16.51 2.64
N ASP A 359 7.69 -17.18 1.69
CA ASP A 359 6.89 -16.51 0.67
C ASP A 359 5.71 -15.74 1.26
N TYR A 360 5.17 -16.22 2.38
CA TYR A 360 4.13 -15.52 3.11
C TYR A 360 4.69 -14.21 3.69
N TRP A 361 5.79 -14.26 4.44
CA TRP A 361 6.40 -13.06 5.03
C TRP A 361 6.80 -12.01 3.98
N LEU A 362 7.47 -12.42 2.90
CA LEU A 362 7.87 -11.50 1.84
C LEU A 362 6.67 -10.84 1.15
N ARG A 363 5.61 -11.60 0.85
CA ARG A 363 4.41 -11.02 0.22
C ARG A 363 3.65 -10.10 1.17
N THR A 364 3.55 -10.45 2.46
CA THR A 364 2.93 -9.57 3.46
C THR A 364 3.68 -8.23 3.53
N ILE A 365 5.02 -8.24 3.53
CA ILE A 365 5.82 -7.00 3.47
C ILE A 365 5.52 -6.22 2.19
N ALA A 366 5.52 -6.88 1.03
CA ALA A 366 5.26 -6.25 -0.26
C ALA A 366 3.87 -5.60 -0.33
N GLU A 367 2.85 -6.25 0.23
CA GLU A 367 1.47 -5.76 0.22
C GLU A 367 1.24 -4.62 1.20
N GLU A 368 1.76 -4.74 2.43
CA GLU A 368 1.60 -3.70 3.44
C GLU A 368 2.38 -2.44 3.06
N ALA A 369 3.58 -2.58 2.49
CA ALA A 369 4.34 -1.46 1.95
C ALA A 369 3.80 -0.92 0.62
N GLY A 370 3.06 -1.76 -0.13
CA GLY A 370 2.41 -1.42 -1.39
C GLY A 370 1.06 -0.70 -1.23
N ARG A 371 0.48 -0.63 -0.02
CA ARG A 371 -0.82 0.04 0.21
C ARG A 371 -0.83 1.55 0.04
N ARG A 372 0.32 2.23 0.07
CA ARG A 372 0.44 3.62 -0.40
C ARG A 372 0.60 3.72 -1.93
N GLY A 373 0.30 2.64 -2.65
CA GLY A 373 0.61 2.42 -4.05
C GLY A 373 0.28 3.58 -4.98
N ASP A 374 1.29 4.04 -5.69
CA ASP A 374 1.20 5.01 -6.77
C ASP A 374 1.24 4.36 -8.17
N GLY A 375 1.17 3.03 -8.25
CA GLY A 375 1.16 2.30 -9.53
C GLY A 375 2.45 2.44 -10.33
N SER A 376 3.49 3.10 -9.80
CA SER A 376 4.81 3.14 -10.40
C SER A 376 5.63 1.99 -9.80
N GLY A 377 5.85 0.95 -10.60
CA GLY A 377 6.59 -0.24 -10.19
C GLY A 377 8.08 -0.01 -9.97
N ASN A 378 8.54 1.18 -9.56
CA ASN A 378 9.96 1.53 -9.61
C ASN A 378 10.54 2.40 -8.48
N ALA A 379 9.85 2.64 -7.37
CA ALA A 379 10.50 3.04 -6.12
C ALA A 379 10.53 1.80 -5.20
N GLY A 380 11.70 1.15 -5.11
CA GLY A 380 11.87 -0.13 -4.42
C GLY A 380 11.21 -0.14 -3.04
N GLY A 381 10.40 -1.17 -2.76
CA GLY A 381 9.75 -1.34 -1.46
C GLY A 381 10.75 -1.36 -0.28
N PRO A 382 10.28 -1.46 0.97
CA PRO A 382 11.14 -1.42 2.14
C PRO A 382 12.27 -2.45 2.01
N PRO A 383 13.49 -2.10 2.43
CA PRO A 383 14.61 -3.02 2.33
C PRO A 383 14.39 -4.25 3.21
N VAL A 384 14.69 -5.41 2.64
CA VAL A 384 14.56 -6.70 3.32
C VAL A 384 15.88 -7.45 3.29
N ILE A 385 16.30 -7.97 4.44
CA ILE A 385 17.41 -8.91 4.57
C ILE A 385 16.84 -10.24 5.04
N VAL A 386 17.12 -11.31 4.30
CA VAL A 386 16.76 -12.68 4.72
C VAL A 386 17.91 -13.26 5.52
N VAL A 387 17.65 -13.68 6.74
CA VAL A 387 18.65 -14.25 7.66
C VAL A 387 18.39 -15.74 7.83
N ILE A 388 19.34 -16.58 7.43
CA ILE A 388 19.27 -18.02 7.59
C ILE A 388 19.89 -18.40 8.93
N ALA A 389 19.02 -18.72 9.88
CA ALA A 389 19.34 -19.13 11.25
C ALA A 389 19.26 -20.66 11.44
N GLY A 390 19.72 -21.17 12.57
CA GLY A 390 19.68 -22.60 12.89
C GLY A 390 20.64 -23.46 12.09
N CYS A 391 21.68 -22.87 11.49
CA CYS A 391 22.67 -23.61 10.69
C CYS A 391 23.47 -24.66 11.50
N ASP A 392 23.50 -24.51 12.83
CA ASP A 392 24.07 -25.45 13.80
C ASP A 392 23.24 -26.73 13.95
N ARG A 393 21.93 -26.69 13.64
CA ARG A 393 21.02 -27.84 13.73
C ARG A 393 21.10 -28.76 12.52
N VAL A 394 21.76 -28.34 11.45
CA VAL A 394 22.05 -29.18 10.28
C VAL A 394 23.49 -29.69 10.38
N PRO A 395 23.72 -31.01 10.43
CA PRO A 395 25.06 -31.58 10.53
C PRO A 395 25.96 -31.14 9.37
N ALA A 396 27.25 -30.94 9.66
CA ALA A 396 28.22 -30.52 8.65
C ALA A 396 28.28 -31.55 7.49
N GLY A 397 28.19 -31.06 6.25
CA GLY A 397 28.24 -31.90 5.04
C GLY A 397 26.92 -32.55 4.61
N GLN A 398 25.83 -32.40 5.37
CA GLN A 398 24.50 -32.81 4.93
C GLN A 398 23.78 -31.70 4.13
N PRO A 399 23.00 -32.05 3.10
CA PRO A 399 22.19 -31.07 2.38
C PRO A 399 21.12 -30.49 3.30
N ARG A 400 20.93 -29.17 3.24
CA ARG A 400 19.89 -28.49 4.01
C ARG A 400 18.52 -28.76 3.38
N PRO A 401 17.46 -28.91 4.18
CA PRO A 401 16.09 -28.89 3.70
C PRO A 401 15.69 -27.57 3.03
N LEU A 402 16.31 -26.46 3.47
CA LEU A 402 16.17 -25.16 2.82
C LEU A 402 17.00 -25.12 1.53
N GLU A 403 16.34 -24.80 0.42
CA GLU A 403 16.99 -24.56 -0.86
C GLU A 403 17.97 -23.36 -0.82
N ALA A 404 18.92 -23.32 -1.75
CA ALA A 404 19.82 -22.18 -1.88
C ALA A 404 19.03 -20.92 -2.27
N LEU A 405 19.05 -19.91 -1.40
CA LEU A 405 18.38 -18.63 -1.62
C LEU A 405 19.39 -17.58 -2.08
N THR A 406 19.03 -16.78 -3.08
CA THR A 406 19.82 -15.63 -3.53
C THR A 406 18.96 -14.38 -3.51
N ALA A 407 19.57 -13.22 -3.24
CA ALA A 407 18.86 -11.95 -3.24
C ALA A 407 18.24 -11.66 -4.62
N GLY A 408 18.97 -11.92 -5.72
CA GLY A 408 18.48 -11.71 -7.08
C GLY A 408 17.21 -12.49 -7.40
N ALA A 409 17.19 -13.80 -7.09
CA ALA A 409 16.00 -14.63 -7.34
C ALA A 409 14.78 -14.16 -6.52
N LEU A 410 15.00 -13.75 -5.26
CA LEU A 410 13.92 -13.23 -4.43
C LEU A 410 13.41 -11.87 -4.93
N ARG A 411 14.29 -10.97 -5.42
CA ARG A 411 13.89 -9.69 -6.05
C ARG A 411 13.01 -9.93 -7.26
N GLU A 412 13.43 -10.79 -8.19
CA GLU A 412 12.67 -11.11 -9.41
C GLU A 412 11.30 -11.72 -9.09
N GLN A 413 11.23 -12.55 -8.06
CA GLN A 413 9.98 -13.22 -7.68
C GLN A 413 8.99 -12.29 -6.95
N THR A 414 9.49 -11.36 -6.13
CA THR A 414 8.65 -10.60 -5.20
C THR A 414 8.51 -9.12 -5.54
N GLY A 415 9.40 -8.56 -6.37
CA GLY A 415 9.48 -7.12 -6.62
C GLY A 415 9.99 -6.30 -5.42
N LEU A 416 10.37 -6.95 -4.31
CA LEU A 416 10.91 -6.28 -3.13
C LEU A 416 12.38 -5.88 -3.29
N ASN A 417 12.79 -4.86 -2.53
CA ASN A 417 14.19 -4.50 -2.36
C ASN A 417 14.90 -5.48 -1.40
N ILE A 418 15.20 -6.69 -1.86
CA ILE A 418 15.94 -7.67 -1.07
C ILE A 418 17.42 -7.27 -1.04
N LEU A 419 17.93 -6.71 0.05
CA LEU A 419 19.33 -6.26 0.13
C LEU A 419 20.31 -7.45 0.09
N ALA A 420 20.04 -8.48 0.89
CA ALA A 420 20.93 -9.63 1.01
C ALA A 420 20.21 -10.88 1.55
N VAL A 421 20.84 -12.04 1.33
CA VAL A 421 20.57 -13.28 2.06
C VAL A 421 21.82 -13.59 2.88
N VAL A 422 21.71 -13.54 4.20
CA VAL A 422 22.83 -13.80 5.12
C VAL A 422 22.71 -15.21 5.68
N ASP A 423 23.65 -16.06 5.29
CA ASP A 423 23.79 -17.43 5.77
C ASP A 423 24.93 -17.55 6.80
N GLY A 424 24.88 -18.62 7.58
CA GLY A 424 25.88 -19.02 8.58
C GLY A 424 25.45 -18.74 10.01
N MET A 425 24.18 -18.40 10.26
CA MET A 425 23.73 -18.11 11.62
C MET A 425 23.30 -19.37 12.36
N GLY A 426 24.06 -19.74 13.38
CA GLY A 426 23.77 -20.90 14.21
C GLY A 426 24.86 -21.07 15.25
N TRP A 427 24.52 -20.83 16.51
CA TRP A 427 25.45 -20.96 17.63
C TRP A 427 24.73 -21.54 18.83
N ASN A 428 25.29 -22.63 19.35
CA ASN A 428 24.84 -23.37 20.51
C ASN A 428 26.08 -23.78 21.32
N ASP A 429 26.02 -23.60 22.64
CA ASP A 429 27.10 -23.92 23.57
C ASP A 429 27.31 -25.44 23.77
N GLN A 430 26.35 -26.27 23.31
CA GLN A 430 26.36 -27.73 23.39
C GLN A 430 27.04 -28.44 22.19
N LEU A 431 27.62 -27.69 21.24
CA LEU A 431 28.32 -28.27 20.08
C LEU A 431 29.57 -29.07 20.51
N SER A 432 29.90 -30.12 19.74
CA SER A 432 31.10 -30.93 19.98
C SER A 432 32.38 -30.08 19.87
N ARG A 433 33.43 -30.43 20.63
CA ARG A 433 34.70 -29.67 20.66
C ARG A 433 35.33 -29.46 19.26
N GLY A 434 35.13 -30.39 18.34
CA GLY A 434 35.69 -30.34 16.97
C GLY A 434 34.91 -29.41 16.02
N GLU A 435 33.59 -29.34 16.16
CA GLU A 435 32.73 -28.53 15.28
C GLU A 435 32.64 -27.07 15.74
N ARG A 436 32.85 -26.84 17.03
CA ARG A 436 32.69 -25.54 17.68
C ARG A 436 33.53 -24.44 17.02
N ALA A 437 34.83 -24.65 16.80
CA ALA A 437 35.71 -23.60 16.27
C ALA A 437 35.37 -23.17 14.82
N ALA A 438 34.93 -24.12 13.98
CA ALA A 438 34.53 -23.84 12.61
C ALA A 438 33.18 -23.10 12.56
N ARG A 439 32.20 -23.58 13.34
CA ARG A 439 30.88 -22.94 13.46
C ARG A 439 30.95 -21.57 14.12
N GLU A 440 31.85 -21.38 15.07
CA GLU A 440 32.06 -20.07 15.72
C GLU A 440 32.51 -19.03 14.70
N ARG A 441 33.50 -19.40 13.88
CA ARG A 441 34.03 -18.53 12.84
C ARG A 441 32.97 -18.19 11.81
N GLU A 442 32.27 -19.21 11.28
CA GLU A 442 31.17 -19.05 10.34
C GLU A 442 30.08 -18.10 10.88
N HIS A 443 29.72 -18.28 12.16
CA HIS A 443 28.71 -17.46 12.84
C HIS A 443 29.15 -16.01 13.04
N ARG A 444 30.37 -15.79 13.54
CA ARG A 444 30.94 -14.44 13.71
C ARG A 444 31.04 -13.72 12.36
N ASP A 445 31.49 -14.41 11.32
CA ASP A 445 31.58 -13.84 9.97
C ASP A 445 30.18 -13.48 9.44
N ALA A 446 29.16 -14.30 9.71
CA ALA A 446 27.77 -14.01 9.35
C ALA A 446 27.21 -12.77 10.07
N ILE A 447 27.47 -12.61 11.37
CA ILE A 447 27.07 -11.44 12.15
C ILE A 447 27.77 -10.18 11.63
N THR A 448 29.09 -10.25 11.40
CA THR A 448 29.87 -9.13 10.85
C THR A 448 29.34 -8.71 9.49
N ARG A 449 29.03 -9.66 8.59
CA ARG A 449 28.39 -9.36 7.30
C ARG A 449 27.03 -8.70 7.48
N LEU A 450 26.17 -9.22 8.37
CA LEU A 450 24.86 -8.63 8.61
C LEU A 450 24.97 -7.19 9.14
N ARG A 451 25.84 -6.94 10.12
CA ARG A 451 26.11 -5.58 10.65
C ARG A 451 26.58 -4.65 9.54
N ALA A 452 27.58 -5.04 8.74
CA ALA A 452 28.08 -4.23 7.64
C ALA A 452 26.99 -3.89 6.60
N ILE A 453 26.07 -4.81 6.32
CA ILE A 453 24.92 -4.55 5.43
C ILE A 453 23.97 -3.54 6.06
N ILE A 454 23.63 -3.70 7.35
CA ILE A 454 22.76 -2.77 8.08
C ILE A 454 23.40 -1.37 8.11
N ASP A 455 24.64 -1.26 8.56
CA ASP A 455 25.37 0.01 8.73
C ASP A 455 25.54 0.76 7.40
N GLY A 456 25.69 0.04 6.29
CA GLY A 456 25.80 0.62 4.94
C GLY A 456 24.47 1.13 4.37
N HIS A 457 23.33 0.65 4.85
CA HIS A 457 22.01 1.01 4.30
C HIS A 457 21.17 1.88 5.21
N ILE A 458 21.40 1.85 6.54
CA ILE A 458 20.47 2.46 7.49
C ILE A 458 20.34 3.98 7.35
N ALA A 459 21.43 4.68 7.02
CA ALA A 459 21.40 6.12 6.80
C ALA A 459 20.69 6.51 5.49
N HIS A 460 20.60 5.58 4.54
CA HIS A 460 19.95 5.75 3.24
C HIS A 460 18.48 5.33 3.25
N LEU A 461 17.94 4.90 4.39
CA LEU A 461 16.51 4.63 4.51
C LEU A 461 15.72 5.94 4.38
N PRO A 462 14.56 5.93 3.67
CA PRO A 462 13.73 7.12 3.56
C PRO A 462 13.39 7.70 4.93
N GLY A 463 13.42 9.02 5.07
CA GLY A 463 13.09 9.72 6.31
C GLY A 463 14.17 9.74 7.41
N VAL A 464 15.27 8.98 7.28
CA VAL A 464 16.33 8.94 8.33
C VAL A 464 17.24 10.15 8.26
N SER A 465 17.68 10.52 7.05
CA SER A 465 18.50 11.69 6.77
C SER A 465 17.67 12.93 6.43
N THR A 466 16.34 12.81 6.43
CA THR A 466 15.44 13.94 6.17
C THR A 466 15.58 14.97 7.29
N PRO A 467 15.82 16.25 6.97
CA PRO A 467 15.88 17.31 7.96
C PRO A 467 14.47 17.64 8.46
N TYR A 468 14.26 17.56 9.78
CA TYR A 468 12.99 17.88 10.42
C TYR A 468 13.05 19.25 11.09
N PRO A 469 11.92 19.99 11.17
CA PRO A 469 11.87 21.20 11.99
C PRO A 469 12.25 20.92 13.46
N GLU A 470 12.91 21.87 14.12
CA GLU A 470 13.31 21.75 15.54
C GLU A 470 12.14 21.38 16.45
N ALA A 471 10.95 21.93 16.18
CA ALA A 471 9.72 21.60 16.88
C ALA A 471 9.34 20.10 16.84
N PHE A 472 9.73 19.35 15.81
CA PHE A 472 9.52 17.90 15.76
C PHE A 472 10.39 17.17 16.80
N HIS A 473 11.64 17.62 16.97
CA HIS A 473 12.55 17.07 17.98
C HIS A 473 12.02 17.33 19.38
N GLU A 474 11.56 18.54 19.65
CA GLU A 474 10.94 18.92 20.92
C GLU A 474 9.66 18.12 21.23
N VAL A 475 8.78 17.96 20.25
CA VAL A 475 7.56 17.15 20.40
C VAL A 475 7.90 15.66 20.59
N ALA A 476 8.90 15.14 19.89
CA ALA A 476 9.38 13.78 20.07
C ALA A 476 9.99 13.56 21.46
N ALA A 477 10.79 14.52 21.95
CA ALA A 477 11.37 14.50 23.29
C ALA A 477 10.27 14.57 24.37
N TRP A 478 9.28 15.44 24.21
CA TRP A 478 8.12 15.50 25.10
C TRP A 478 7.37 14.15 25.12
N LEU A 479 7.15 13.51 23.98
CA LEU A 479 6.53 12.18 23.93
C LEU A 479 7.39 11.10 24.56
N ASP A 480 8.71 11.16 24.41
CA ASP A 480 9.64 10.25 25.10
C ASP A 480 9.59 10.46 26.63
N ASP A 481 9.39 11.68 27.12
CA ASP A 481 9.20 11.97 28.55
C ASP A 481 7.85 11.44 29.08
N GLU A 482 6.78 11.60 28.30
CA GLU A 482 5.45 11.08 28.65
C GLU A 482 5.40 9.54 28.55
N PHE A 483 6.12 8.97 27.56
CA PHE A 483 6.21 7.54 27.24
C PHE A 483 7.66 7.01 27.35
N PRO A 484 8.25 6.96 28.56
CA PRO A 484 9.68 6.68 28.76
C PRO A 484 10.13 5.32 28.19
N PRO A 485 11.33 5.23 27.56
CA PRO A 485 11.93 3.98 27.06
C PRO A 485 12.13 2.90 28.12
N GLU A 486 12.12 1.62 27.71
CA GLU A 486 12.50 0.51 28.60
C GLU A 486 14.00 0.60 28.94
N GLY A 487 14.35 0.46 30.22
CA GLY A 487 15.75 0.40 30.69
C GLY A 487 16.42 1.75 30.99
N THR A 488 15.73 2.89 30.87
CA THR A 488 16.26 4.17 31.38
C THR A 488 16.16 4.19 32.90
N HIS A 489 17.30 4.08 33.59
CA HIS A 489 17.36 4.01 35.06
C HIS A 489 16.83 5.29 35.73
N GLY A 490 15.84 5.06 36.59
CA GLY A 490 15.33 5.98 37.60
C GLY A 490 14.05 5.38 38.18
N GLN A 491 14.16 4.74 39.35
CA GLN A 491 13.00 4.31 40.13
C GLN A 491 11.98 5.46 40.25
N ASP A 492 10.69 5.15 40.14
CA ASP A 492 9.57 5.99 40.59
C ASP A 492 9.60 7.48 40.20
N SER A 493 9.59 7.80 38.89
CA SER A 493 9.11 9.13 38.51
C SER A 493 7.59 9.27 38.62
N GLY A 494 6.83 8.18 38.70
CA GLY A 494 5.36 8.21 38.67
C GLY A 494 4.78 8.81 37.38
N LYS A 495 5.61 9.04 36.34
CA LYS A 495 5.30 9.81 35.13
C LYS A 495 5.08 9.00 33.85
N SER A 496 5.12 7.66 33.89
CA SER A 496 4.80 6.88 32.68
C SER A 496 3.29 6.96 32.39
N GLN A 497 2.90 7.80 31.44
CA GLN A 497 1.50 7.92 31.05
C GLN A 497 1.07 6.77 30.13
N LYS A 498 -0.18 6.33 30.31
CA LYS A 498 -0.82 5.29 29.49
C LYS A 498 -1.20 5.82 28.10
N TYR A 499 -1.61 7.07 28.07
CA TYR A 499 -2.07 7.81 26.89
C TYR A 499 -1.99 9.31 27.21
N VAL A 500 -1.89 10.14 26.17
CA VAL A 500 -2.01 11.61 26.24
C VAL A 500 -3.16 12.06 25.35
N THR A 501 -3.72 13.26 25.58
CA THR A 501 -4.83 13.75 24.75
C THR A 501 -4.33 14.44 23.48
N THR A 502 -5.13 14.42 22.41
CA THR A 502 -4.86 15.21 21.19
C THR A 502 -4.82 16.71 21.49
N GLN A 503 -5.54 17.17 22.51
CA GLN A 503 -5.49 18.56 22.96
C GLN A 503 -4.15 18.90 23.63
N ALA A 504 -3.62 18.01 24.48
CA ALA A 504 -2.28 18.17 25.05
C ALA A 504 -1.23 18.23 23.93
N TYR A 505 -1.27 17.25 23.01
CA TYR A 505 -0.40 17.25 21.82
C TYR A 505 -0.48 18.55 21.02
N LYS A 506 -1.69 19.03 20.70
CA LYS A 506 -1.88 20.28 19.95
C LYS A 506 -1.33 21.50 20.68
N ARG A 507 -1.50 21.58 22.00
CA ARG A 507 -0.93 22.67 22.82
C ARG A 507 0.58 22.62 22.83
N THR A 508 1.17 21.43 23.04
CA THR A 508 2.62 21.24 22.98
C THR A 508 3.19 21.62 21.60
N CYS A 509 2.53 21.21 20.52
CA CYS A 509 2.89 21.66 19.18
C CYS A 509 2.85 23.20 19.05
N GLU A 510 1.84 23.88 19.61
CA GLU A 510 1.74 25.34 19.60
C GLU A 510 2.85 26.01 20.40
N GLU A 511 3.17 25.47 21.58
CA GLU A 511 4.22 25.95 22.47
C GLU A 511 5.60 25.90 21.78
N TYR A 512 5.87 24.84 21.03
CA TYR A 512 7.09 24.70 20.23
C TYR A 512 7.02 25.35 18.83
N GLY A 513 5.94 26.09 18.52
CA GLY A 513 5.82 26.84 17.27
C GLY A 513 5.47 26.01 16.02
N LEU A 514 5.00 24.78 16.18
CA LEU A 514 4.57 23.91 15.10
C LEU A 514 3.18 24.32 14.55
N HIS A 515 3.18 24.86 13.34
CA HIS A 515 1.97 25.30 12.64
C HIS A 515 0.97 24.15 12.45
N SER A 516 -0.34 24.45 12.49
CA SER A 516 -1.43 23.46 12.39
C SER A 516 -1.28 22.46 11.22
N SER A 517 -0.93 22.96 10.04
CA SER A 517 -0.69 22.15 8.83
C SER A 517 0.40 21.08 8.98
N LEU A 518 1.40 21.30 9.85
CA LEU A 518 2.51 20.36 10.07
C LEU A 518 2.28 19.41 11.25
N ARG A 519 1.24 19.65 12.06
CA ARG A 519 0.93 18.78 13.21
C ARG A 519 0.52 17.38 12.76
N ASP A 520 -0.33 17.29 11.75
CA ASP A 520 -0.77 15.97 11.25
C ASP A 520 0.39 15.19 10.62
N VAL A 521 1.32 15.89 9.96
CA VAL A 521 2.57 15.32 9.43
C VAL A 521 3.43 14.79 10.58
N CYS A 522 3.69 15.62 11.60
CA CYS A 522 4.45 15.22 12.79
C CYS A 522 3.84 14.01 13.49
N LEU A 523 2.52 14.00 13.68
CA LEU A 523 1.80 12.89 14.28
C LEU A 523 1.99 11.60 13.47
N HIS A 524 1.92 11.72 12.14
CA HIS A 524 2.12 10.59 11.23
C HIS A 524 3.56 10.05 11.31
N ASP A 525 4.55 10.93 11.27
CA ASP A 525 5.97 10.57 11.34
C ASP A 525 6.33 9.88 12.66
N LEU A 526 5.83 10.40 13.79
CA LEU A 526 6.08 9.80 15.10
C LEU A 526 5.34 8.48 15.29
N ARG A 527 4.13 8.34 14.71
CA ARG A 527 3.42 7.05 14.65
C ARG A 527 4.21 6.02 13.86
N ASN A 528 4.79 6.41 12.74
CA ASN A 528 5.56 5.54 11.86
C ASN A 528 6.86 5.04 12.50
N LEU A 529 7.57 5.93 13.20
CA LEU A 529 8.71 5.58 14.07
C LEU A 529 8.30 4.65 15.23
N GLY A 530 7.00 4.54 15.54
CA GLY A 530 6.47 3.71 16.61
C GLY A 530 6.62 4.35 17.99
N VAL A 531 6.78 5.68 18.06
CA VAL A 531 6.82 6.46 19.31
C VAL A 531 5.44 6.46 19.98
N LEU A 532 4.37 6.50 19.18
CA LEU A 532 2.98 6.53 19.65
C LEU A 532 2.05 5.66 18.79
N HIS A 533 0.87 5.36 19.32
CA HIS A 533 -0.27 4.83 18.56
C HIS A 533 -1.42 5.82 18.53
N TYR A 534 -1.97 6.05 17.34
CA TYR A 534 -3.13 6.92 17.12
C TYR A 534 -4.03 6.32 16.05
N VAL A 535 -5.32 6.24 16.36
CA VAL A 535 -6.38 5.69 15.49
C VAL A 535 -7.52 6.69 15.25
N GLY A 536 -7.40 7.94 15.74
CA GLY A 536 -8.45 8.94 15.59
C GLY A 536 -8.63 9.46 14.17
N ASP A 537 -7.66 9.21 13.28
CA ASP A 537 -7.76 9.43 11.84
C ASP A 537 -8.51 8.33 11.09
N ASP A 538 -8.79 7.19 11.74
CA ASP A 538 -9.57 6.11 11.13
C ASP A 538 -11.05 6.55 10.99
N PRO A 539 -11.64 6.48 9.78
CA PRO A 539 -13.03 6.88 9.54
C PRO A 539 -14.06 6.16 10.44
N THR A 540 -13.76 4.94 10.88
CA THR A 540 -14.63 4.15 11.77
C THR A 540 -14.58 4.65 13.21
N VAL A 541 -13.47 5.27 13.61
CA VAL A 541 -13.22 5.79 14.97
C VAL A 541 -13.51 7.28 15.08
N ARG A 542 -13.41 8.02 13.96
CA ARG A 542 -13.58 9.48 13.88
C ARG A 542 -14.92 9.98 14.44
N ASN A 543 -15.94 9.11 14.47
CA ASN A 543 -17.27 9.40 15.01
C ASN A 543 -17.44 8.97 16.49
N SER A 544 -16.47 8.27 17.09
CA SER A 544 -16.43 7.93 18.52
C SER A 544 -15.64 9.00 19.29
N SER A 545 -16.26 9.61 20.30
CA SER A 545 -15.77 10.85 20.92
C SER A 545 -14.55 10.70 21.83
N GLU A 546 -14.19 9.49 22.29
CA GLU A 546 -13.10 9.31 23.27
C GLU A 546 -11.80 8.87 22.60
N LEU A 547 -11.82 7.86 21.73
CA LEU A 547 -10.59 7.36 21.08
C LEU A 547 -9.96 8.36 20.11
N ALA A 548 -10.79 9.15 19.43
CA ALA A 548 -10.31 10.18 18.50
C ALA A 548 -9.46 11.25 19.20
N ASP A 549 -9.59 11.38 20.53
CA ASP A 549 -8.89 12.37 21.35
C ASP A 549 -7.70 11.79 22.12
N LEU A 550 -7.29 10.55 21.86
CA LEU A 550 -6.21 9.89 22.62
C LEU A 550 -5.05 9.41 21.74
N LEU A 551 -3.83 9.73 22.16
CA LEU A 551 -2.58 9.16 21.68
C LEU A 551 -2.11 8.13 22.71
N PHE A 552 -1.93 6.88 22.29
CA PHE A 552 -1.61 5.77 23.19
C PHE A 552 -0.11 5.50 23.26
N ASN A 553 0.36 5.18 24.47
CA ASN A 553 1.68 4.63 24.67
C ASN A 553 1.72 3.20 24.08
N PRO A 554 2.54 2.93 23.04
CA PRO A 554 2.60 1.63 22.39
C PRO A 554 2.97 0.50 23.34
N ARG A 555 3.81 0.79 24.35
CA ARG A 555 4.25 -0.20 25.35
C ARG A 555 3.12 -0.59 26.28
N TRP A 556 2.29 0.37 26.65
CA TRP A 556 1.17 0.14 27.56
C TRP A 556 0.05 -0.69 26.90
N VAL A 557 -0.34 -0.36 25.68
CA VAL A 557 -1.42 -1.07 24.93
C VAL A 557 -1.08 -2.53 24.70
N LYS A 558 0.20 -2.81 24.48
CA LYS A 558 0.71 -4.12 24.10
C LYS A 558 0.35 -5.21 25.12
N GLY A 559 0.63 -5.02 26.40
CA GLY A 559 0.39 -6.06 27.41
C GLY A 559 -1.06 -6.60 27.40
N PRO A 560 -2.05 -5.72 27.57
CA PRO A 560 -3.46 -6.07 27.48
C PRO A 560 -3.87 -6.69 26.13
N ALA A 561 -3.43 -6.11 25.01
CA ALA A 561 -3.79 -6.61 23.68
C ALA A 561 -3.28 -8.03 23.44
N TYR A 562 -2.02 -8.31 23.80
CA TYR A 562 -1.42 -9.63 23.69
C TYR A 562 -2.05 -10.66 24.63
N THR A 563 -2.50 -10.23 25.80
CA THR A 563 -3.19 -11.11 26.76
C THR A 563 -4.47 -11.67 26.14
N LEU A 564 -5.24 -10.85 25.42
CA LEU A 564 -6.48 -11.29 24.78
C LEU A 564 -6.23 -12.18 23.56
N VAL A 565 -5.32 -11.79 22.67
CA VAL A 565 -5.10 -12.55 21.43
C VAL A 565 -4.31 -13.85 21.67
N ARG A 566 -3.87 -14.10 22.90
CA ARG A 566 -3.20 -15.34 23.32
C ARG A 566 -3.91 -16.04 24.46
N ALA A 567 -5.18 -15.72 24.70
CA ALA A 567 -6.00 -16.43 25.67
C ALA A 567 -5.90 -17.95 25.41
N GLY A 568 -5.62 -18.73 26.45
CA GLY A 568 -5.33 -20.16 26.33
C GLY A 568 -6.59 -21.00 26.15
N THR A 569 -6.41 -22.30 25.89
CA THR A 569 -7.49 -23.29 25.87
C THR A 569 -8.13 -23.37 27.26
N GLY A 570 -9.30 -22.74 27.43
CA GLY A 570 -9.99 -22.55 28.72
C GLY A 570 -10.40 -21.10 29.00
N ASP A 571 -9.70 -20.15 28.39
CA ASP A 571 -9.98 -18.71 28.51
C ASP A 571 -10.96 -18.19 27.45
N HIS A 572 -11.28 -19.03 26.46
CA HIS A 572 -12.21 -18.73 25.37
C HIS A 572 -12.96 -19.99 24.94
N GLU A 573 -14.07 -19.81 24.22
CA GLU A 573 -14.84 -20.88 23.59
C GLU A 573 -14.95 -20.57 22.08
N TYR A 574 -14.30 -21.37 21.22
CA TYR A 574 -14.29 -21.15 19.76
C TYR A 574 -13.89 -19.74 19.32
N GLY A 575 -12.87 -19.16 19.96
CA GLY A 575 -12.40 -17.79 19.74
C GLY A 575 -13.29 -16.70 20.35
N VAL A 576 -14.36 -17.04 21.05
CA VAL A 576 -15.21 -16.11 21.80
C VAL A 576 -14.72 -16.00 23.24
N ILE A 577 -14.47 -14.78 23.70
CA ILE A 577 -14.17 -14.47 25.10
C ILE A 577 -15.41 -13.82 25.71
N THR A 578 -16.01 -14.49 26.69
CA THR A 578 -17.19 -13.99 27.41
C THR A 578 -16.83 -12.79 28.31
N ALA A 579 -17.82 -12.01 28.73
CA ALA A 579 -17.61 -10.90 29.66
C ALA A 579 -16.94 -11.36 30.99
N ALA A 580 -17.24 -12.57 31.46
CA ALA A 580 -16.63 -13.14 32.67
C ALA A 580 -15.16 -13.52 32.45
N GLN A 581 -14.84 -14.20 31.35
CA GLN A 581 -13.46 -14.50 30.97
C GLN A 581 -12.65 -13.23 30.72
N LEU A 582 -13.27 -12.20 30.15
CA LEU A 582 -12.65 -10.91 29.94
C LEU A 582 -12.28 -10.22 31.27
N ASN A 583 -13.13 -10.34 32.30
CA ASN A 583 -12.82 -9.86 33.64
C ASN A 583 -11.65 -10.62 34.29
N HIS A 584 -11.47 -11.89 33.96
CA HIS A 584 -10.36 -12.71 34.44
C HIS A 584 -9.05 -12.37 33.71
N LEU A 585 -9.10 -12.27 32.37
CA LEU A 585 -7.93 -11.97 31.54
C LEU A 585 -7.43 -10.54 31.71
N LEU A 586 -8.34 -9.58 31.89
CA LEU A 586 -8.05 -8.16 32.11
C LEU A 586 -8.72 -7.66 33.40
N PRO A 587 -8.17 -8.01 34.58
CA PRO A 587 -8.76 -7.68 35.86
C PRO A 587 -8.63 -6.18 36.17
N VAL A 588 -9.63 -5.62 36.88
CA VAL A 588 -9.70 -4.19 37.26
C VAL A 588 -9.73 -3.99 38.78
N ARG A 589 -8.95 -3.02 39.29
CA ARG A 589 -8.66 -2.79 40.73
C ARG A 589 -9.87 -2.72 41.68
N ASP A 590 -11.05 -2.24 41.23
CA ASP A 590 -12.20 -1.95 42.12
C ASP A 590 -13.19 -3.11 42.31
N THR A 591 -12.77 -4.38 42.10
CA THR A 591 -13.70 -5.53 42.09
C THR A 591 -13.69 -6.42 43.34
N GLY A 592 -12.87 -6.10 44.36
CA GLY A 592 -12.93 -6.78 45.67
C GLY A 592 -12.64 -8.28 45.63
N ASN A 593 -11.79 -8.74 44.71
CA ASN A 593 -11.43 -10.15 44.56
C ASN A 593 -10.20 -10.49 45.42
N ALA A 594 -10.39 -11.36 46.42
CA ALA A 594 -9.37 -11.71 47.42
C ALA A 594 -8.22 -12.60 46.87
N ASP A 595 -8.39 -13.21 45.69
CA ASP A 595 -7.40 -14.11 45.09
C ASP A 595 -6.44 -13.41 44.10
N ALA A 596 -6.47 -12.08 44.01
CA ALA A 596 -5.79 -11.37 42.93
C ALA A 596 -4.50 -10.61 43.33
N ASP A 597 -3.96 -10.86 44.53
CA ASP A 597 -2.78 -10.14 45.05
C ASP A 597 -1.47 -10.39 44.28
N GLU A 598 -1.34 -11.50 43.54
CA GLU A 598 -0.16 -11.77 42.70
C GLU A 598 -0.28 -11.18 41.27
N LEU A 599 -1.51 -11.00 40.77
CA LEU A 599 -1.81 -10.40 39.46
C LEU A 599 -1.83 -8.86 39.51
N TRP A 600 -2.27 -8.27 40.64
CA TRP A 600 -2.36 -6.81 40.81
C TRP A 600 -1.02 -6.06 40.84
N GLN A 601 0.09 -6.77 41.10
CA GLN A 601 1.42 -6.17 41.08
C GLN A 601 1.92 -5.87 39.65
N ARG A 602 1.33 -6.49 38.61
CA ARG A 602 1.89 -6.42 37.24
C ARG A 602 1.24 -5.38 36.32
N LEU A 603 -0.03 -5.03 36.49
CA LEU A 603 -0.73 -4.05 35.63
C LEU A 603 -1.79 -3.29 36.43
N SER A 604 -1.52 -2.04 36.80
CA SER A 604 -2.52 -1.13 37.39
C SER A 604 -3.57 -0.72 36.34
N PHE A 605 -4.67 -1.45 36.22
CA PHE A 605 -5.67 -1.31 35.14
C PHE A 605 -7.04 -0.89 35.69
N SER A 606 -7.61 0.22 35.18
CA SER A 606 -8.94 0.74 35.58
C SER A 606 -10.06 0.33 34.61
N GLN A 607 -11.34 0.53 34.96
CA GLN A 607 -12.45 0.23 34.03
C GLN A 607 -12.39 1.07 32.73
N PRO A 608 -12.12 2.40 32.80
CA PRO A 608 -11.91 3.20 31.59
C PRO A 608 -10.74 2.71 30.73
N ASP A 609 -9.63 2.31 31.35
CA ASP A 609 -8.46 1.78 30.65
C ASP A 609 -8.79 0.52 29.85
N ARG A 610 -9.52 -0.40 30.46
CA ARG A 610 -10.00 -1.62 29.80
C ARG A 610 -10.87 -1.30 28.60
N ARG A 611 -11.82 -0.39 28.77
CA ARG A 611 -12.68 0.05 27.67
C ARG A 611 -11.84 0.59 26.52
N ARG A 612 -10.89 1.50 26.79
CA ARG A 612 -10.04 2.11 25.75
C ARG A 612 -9.21 1.10 24.99
N VAL A 613 -8.59 0.14 25.68
CA VAL A 613 -7.85 -0.95 25.02
C VAL A 613 -8.76 -1.77 24.12
N LEU A 614 -9.94 -2.16 24.61
CA LEU A 614 -10.88 -2.95 23.82
C LEU A 614 -11.36 -2.19 22.59
N GLU A 615 -11.76 -0.93 22.76
CA GLU A 615 -12.17 -0.07 21.64
C GLU A 615 -11.02 0.14 20.65
N LEU A 616 -9.78 0.33 21.13
CA LEU A 616 -8.60 0.42 20.27
C LEU A 616 -8.39 -0.89 19.49
N MET A 617 -8.52 -2.05 20.14
CA MET A 617 -8.42 -3.35 19.47
C MET A 617 -9.53 -3.59 18.44
N LYS A 618 -10.75 -3.10 18.70
CA LYS A 618 -11.87 -3.13 17.73
C LYS A 618 -11.61 -2.21 16.54
N ALA A 619 -11.11 -1.00 16.78
CA ALA A 619 -10.70 -0.07 15.72
C ALA A 619 -9.62 -0.67 14.83
N CYS A 620 -8.69 -1.40 15.43
CA CYS A 620 -7.65 -2.15 14.73
C CYS A 620 -8.18 -3.45 14.06
N GLU A 621 -9.47 -3.78 14.23
CA GLU A 621 -10.12 -5.02 13.79
C GLU A 621 -9.41 -6.30 14.26
N LEU A 622 -8.84 -6.25 15.47
CA LEU A 622 -8.24 -7.41 16.16
C LEU A 622 -9.29 -8.23 16.91
N ILE A 623 -10.34 -7.56 17.39
CA ILE A 623 -11.47 -8.16 18.08
C ILE A 623 -12.78 -7.56 17.54
N PHE A 624 -13.88 -8.28 17.70
CA PHE A 624 -15.19 -7.89 17.19
C PHE A 624 -16.25 -8.07 18.28
N ASP A 625 -17.19 -7.13 18.35
CA ASP A 625 -18.31 -7.23 19.29
C ASP A 625 -19.29 -8.34 18.87
N ILE A 626 -19.80 -9.07 19.85
CA ILE A 626 -20.86 -10.05 19.65
C ILE A 626 -22.18 -9.47 20.17
N GLU A 627 -23.14 -9.29 19.27
CA GLU A 627 -24.51 -8.93 19.62
C GLU A 627 -25.20 -10.09 20.37
N GLY A 628 -25.79 -9.78 21.52
CA GLY A 628 -26.65 -10.67 22.30
C GLY A 628 -28.12 -10.53 21.92
N GLU A 629 -29.01 -11.16 22.71
CA GLU A 629 -30.45 -11.18 22.43
C GLU A 629 -31.06 -9.78 22.27
N GLY A 630 -31.83 -9.59 21.20
CA GLY A 630 -32.49 -8.32 20.90
C GLY A 630 -31.56 -7.20 20.39
N GLY A 631 -30.38 -7.54 19.86
CA GLY A 631 -29.45 -6.57 19.24
C GLY A 631 -28.66 -5.74 20.25
N ARG A 632 -28.61 -6.17 21.52
CA ARG A 632 -27.80 -5.50 22.57
C ARG A 632 -26.43 -6.15 22.68
N PRO A 633 -25.34 -5.42 22.98
CA PRO A 633 -24.03 -6.02 23.17
C PRO A 633 -24.05 -7.05 24.29
N SER A 634 -23.57 -8.28 24.03
CA SER A 634 -23.49 -9.35 25.03
C SER A 634 -22.37 -9.12 26.07
N GLY A 635 -21.44 -8.21 25.77
CA GLY A 635 -20.19 -8.04 26.50
C GLY A 635 -19.14 -9.11 26.18
N ALA A 636 -19.47 -10.09 25.33
CA ALA A 636 -18.51 -11.03 24.76
C ALA A 636 -17.88 -10.44 23.49
N VAL A 637 -16.64 -10.84 23.22
CA VAL A 637 -15.88 -10.42 22.04
C VAL A 637 -15.38 -11.64 21.29
N LEU A 638 -15.43 -11.58 19.96
CA LEU A 638 -14.76 -12.53 19.08
C LEU A 638 -13.31 -12.08 18.88
N VAL A 639 -12.38 -12.99 19.05
CA VAL A 639 -10.98 -12.84 18.69
C VAL A 639 -10.67 -13.84 17.57
N PRO A 640 -10.74 -13.44 16.28
CA PRO A 640 -10.58 -14.37 15.17
C PRO A 640 -9.26 -15.13 15.15
N ASP A 641 -8.19 -14.52 15.65
CA ASP A 641 -6.86 -15.13 15.77
C ASP A 641 -6.85 -16.37 16.71
N LEU A 642 -7.83 -16.51 17.62
CA LEU A 642 -8.01 -17.67 18.50
C LEU A 642 -8.83 -18.80 17.86
N LEU A 643 -9.31 -18.64 16.62
CA LEU A 643 -10.08 -19.67 15.93
C LEU A 643 -9.21 -20.89 15.62
N GLU A 644 -9.73 -22.06 15.92
CA GLU A 644 -9.09 -23.32 15.60
C GLU A 644 -9.25 -23.67 14.11
N ARG A 645 -8.29 -24.43 13.57
CA ARG A 645 -8.44 -25.06 12.25
C ARG A 645 -9.26 -26.33 12.38
N ARG A 646 -10.09 -26.59 11.37
CA ARG A 646 -10.94 -27.78 11.37
C ARG A 646 -10.10 -29.05 11.31
N ARG A 647 -10.37 -30.01 12.21
CA ARG A 647 -9.69 -31.33 12.22
C ARG A 647 -10.39 -32.39 11.37
N ALA A 648 -11.71 -32.26 11.18
CA ALA A 648 -12.49 -33.19 10.38
C ALA A 648 -12.41 -32.88 8.87
N PRO A 649 -12.42 -33.89 7.99
CA PRO A 649 -12.38 -33.68 6.56
C PRO A 649 -13.59 -32.88 6.06
N PHE A 650 -13.36 -32.07 5.03
CA PHE A 650 -14.41 -31.30 4.38
C PHE A 650 -15.43 -32.22 3.71
N VAL A 651 -16.71 -32.01 4.01
CA VAL A 651 -17.83 -32.69 3.36
C VAL A 651 -18.52 -31.66 2.49
N LYS A 652 -18.58 -31.92 1.19
CA LYS A 652 -19.26 -31.05 0.23
C LYS A 652 -20.76 -31.01 0.55
N PRO A 653 -21.41 -29.83 0.62
CA PRO A 653 -22.86 -29.76 0.78
C PRO A 653 -23.58 -30.30 -0.46
N ASP A 654 -24.57 -31.17 -0.25
CA ASP A 654 -25.35 -31.78 -1.33
C ASP A 654 -26.24 -30.74 -2.03
N GLY A 655 -26.26 -30.75 -3.37
CA GLY A 655 -27.06 -29.81 -4.17
C GLY A 655 -26.57 -28.36 -4.22
N ALA A 656 -25.44 -28.06 -3.59
CA ALA A 656 -24.82 -26.73 -3.59
C ALA A 656 -24.03 -26.44 -4.88
N THR A 657 -24.06 -25.18 -5.30
CA THR A 657 -23.21 -24.66 -6.38
C THR A 657 -21.90 -24.14 -5.78
N CYS A 658 -20.76 -24.51 -6.38
CA CYS A 658 -19.44 -24.06 -5.94
C CYS A 658 -18.92 -22.92 -6.82
N TRP A 659 -18.42 -21.86 -6.19
CA TRP A 659 -17.62 -20.83 -6.84
C TRP A 659 -16.23 -20.80 -6.21
N ALA A 660 -15.20 -20.80 -7.04
CA ALA A 660 -13.82 -20.69 -6.61
C ALA A 660 -13.26 -19.30 -6.97
N ALA A 661 -12.65 -18.64 -6.01
CA ALA A 661 -11.85 -17.45 -6.26
C ALA A 661 -10.38 -17.79 -6.01
N LYS A 662 -9.56 -17.67 -7.07
CA LYS A 662 -8.12 -17.88 -6.98
C LYS A 662 -7.41 -16.54 -6.93
N TYR A 663 -6.58 -16.40 -5.91
CA TYR A 663 -5.85 -15.18 -5.60
C TYR A 663 -4.39 -15.34 -6.01
N GLU A 664 -3.79 -14.23 -6.41
CA GLU A 664 -2.34 -14.16 -6.59
C GLU A 664 -1.61 -14.34 -5.26
N HIS A 665 -2.13 -13.71 -4.21
CA HIS A 665 -1.83 -13.93 -2.80
C HIS A 665 -3.11 -13.82 -1.97
N LEU A 666 -3.27 -14.70 -0.98
CA LEU A 666 -4.43 -14.74 -0.09
C LEU A 666 -3.95 -14.56 1.35
N PRO A 667 -3.98 -13.34 1.91
CA PRO A 667 -3.58 -13.12 3.30
C PRO A 667 -4.59 -13.72 4.27
N GLU A 668 -4.11 -14.39 5.32
CA GLU A 668 -4.97 -14.96 6.36
C GLU A 668 -5.75 -13.88 7.13
N TRP A 669 -5.13 -12.72 7.41
CA TRP A 669 -5.80 -11.61 8.12
C TRP A 669 -7.04 -11.08 7.37
N MET A 670 -7.06 -11.16 6.04
CA MET A 670 -8.22 -10.73 5.23
C MET A 670 -9.44 -11.60 5.54
N VAL A 671 -9.20 -12.90 5.69
CA VAL A 671 -10.21 -13.90 6.04
C VAL A 671 -10.67 -13.71 7.49
N LEU A 672 -9.74 -13.52 8.43
CA LEU A 672 -10.06 -13.29 9.84
C LEU A 672 -10.94 -12.04 10.05
N ARG A 673 -10.65 -10.95 9.34
CA ARG A 673 -11.48 -9.73 9.36
C ARG A 673 -12.85 -9.96 8.71
N PHE A 674 -12.89 -10.71 7.62
CA PHE A 674 -14.16 -11.05 6.97
C PHE A 674 -15.06 -11.84 7.92
N ILE A 675 -14.49 -12.85 8.60
CA ILE A 675 -15.17 -13.62 9.65
C ILE A 675 -15.70 -12.68 10.73
N GLY A 676 -14.86 -11.78 11.27
CA GLY A 676 -15.26 -10.85 12.32
C GLY A 676 -16.40 -9.92 11.89
N ARG A 677 -16.31 -9.32 10.70
CA ARG A 677 -17.34 -8.43 10.14
C ARG A 677 -18.66 -9.13 9.82
N ARG A 678 -18.63 -10.44 9.54
CA ARG A 678 -19.79 -11.26 9.17
C ARG A 678 -20.20 -12.25 10.26
N TYR A 679 -19.70 -12.09 11.50
CA TYR A 679 -19.92 -13.06 12.57
C TYR A 679 -21.40 -13.31 12.86
N ARG A 680 -22.23 -12.27 12.83
CA ARG A 680 -23.70 -12.37 13.00
C ARG A 680 -24.41 -13.22 11.96
N ASP A 681 -23.83 -13.38 10.78
CA ASP A 681 -24.41 -14.15 9.69
C ASP A 681 -24.00 -15.63 9.77
N ILE A 682 -23.12 -16.00 10.72
CA ILE A 682 -22.67 -17.38 10.91
C ILE A 682 -23.77 -18.17 11.62
N LEU A 683 -24.19 -19.28 11.00
CA LEU A 683 -25.33 -20.08 11.48
C LEU A 683 -25.12 -20.72 12.85
N ASP A 684 -23.99 -21.37 13.03
CA ASP A 684 -23.62 -22.05 14.28
C ASP A 684 -22.12 -21.87 14.51
N PRO A 685 -21.71 -20.83 15.25
CA PRO A 685 -20.31 -20.58 15.54
C PRO A 685 -19.60 -21.71 16.29
N GLN A 686 -20.30 -22.55 17.05
CA GLN A 686 -19.66 -23.62 17.82
C GLN A 686 -19.24 -24.80 16.92
N THR A 687 -20.03 -25.10 15.89
CA THR A 687 -19.79 -26.27 15.03
C THR A 687 -19.39 -25.93 13.60
N GLN A 688 -19.61 -24.69 13.16
CA GLN A 688 -19.43 -24.26 11.77
C GLN A 688 -18.54 -23.03 11.61
N LEU A 689 -17.78 -22.62 12.62
CA LEU A 689 -16.76 -21.58 12.51
C LEU A 689 -15.37 -22.11 12.85
N PHE A 690 -14.52 -22.13 11.84
CA PHE A 690 -13.11 -22.47 11.92
C PHE A 690 -12.29 -21.43 11.15
N ARG A 691 -11.01 -21.36 11.46
CA ARG A 691 -10.05 -20.45 10.82
C ARG A 691 -9.96 -20.62 9.30
N ASP A 692 -10.18 -21.84 8.82
CA ASP A 692 -10.09 -22.26 7.42
C ASP A 692 -11.43 -22.63 6.79
N GLN A 693 -12.52 -22.60 7.56
CA GLN A 693 -13.87 -22.90 7.05
C GLN A 693 -14.95 -22.28 7.92
N PHE A 694 -15.94 -21.63 7.32
CA PHE A 694 -17.13 -21.18 8.05
C PHE A 694 -18.40 -21.24 7.20
N THR A 695 -19.56 -21.20 7.85
CA THR A 695 -20.87 -21.26 7.16
C THR A 695 -21.74 -20.05 7.49
N LEU A 696 -22.13 -19.31 6.47
CA LEU A 696 -22.99 -18.14 6.56
C LEU A 696 -24.43 -18.50 6.16
N SER A 697 -25.41 -17.78 6.71
CA SER A 697 -26.79 -17.76 6.24
C SER A 697 -27.17 -16.36 5.80
N GLU A 698 -27.55 -16.23 4.53
CA GLU A 698 -27.94 -14.96 3.93
C GLU A 698 -29.05 -15.21 2.90
N GLN A 699 -30.14 -14.44 2.98
CA GLN A 699 -31.25 -14.47 2.01
C GLN A 699 -31.86 -15.87 1.77
N ASP A 700 -32.01 -16.67 2.84
CA ASP A 700 -32.51 -18.06 2.81
C ASP A 700 -31.58 -19.06 2.10
N CYS A 701 -30.32 -18.68 1.85
CA CYS A 701 -29.28 -19.55 1.35
C CYS A 701 -28.24 -19.82 2.44
N ARG A 702 -27.64 -21.01 2.41
CA ARG A 702 -26.49 -21.34 3.24
C ARG A 702 -25.24 -21.34 2.38
N ALA A 703 -24.23 -20.57 2.78
CA ALA A 703 -22.96 -20.47 2.08
C ALA A 703 -21.83 -21.01 2.95
N THR A 704 -21.31 -22.19 2.61
CA THR A 704 -20.09 -22.74 3.22
C THR A 704 -18.89 -22.16 2.49
N VAL A 705 -18.02 -21.45 3.22
CA VAL A 705 -16.77 -20.89 2.71
C VAL A 705 -15.61 -21.73 3.23
N ARG A 706 -14.71 -22.14 2.34
CA ARG A 706 -13.46 -22.82 2.70
C ARG A 706 -12.28 -22.03 2.16
N ILE A 707 -11.26 -21.90 2.99
CA ILE A 707 -10.03 -21.22 2.68
C ILE A 707 -8.92 -22.26 2.53
N SER A 708 -8.15 -22.14 1.44
CA SER A 708 -6.94 -22.91 1.20
C SER A 708 -5.81 -21.92 0.93
N LEU A 709 -5.10 -21.53 1.99
CA LEU A 709 -4.02 -20.53 1.93
C LEU A 709 -2.88 -21.00 1.03
N ASP A 710 -2.55 -22.29 1.08
CA ASP A 710 -1.57 -22.98 0.24
C ASP A 710 -1.93 -22.91 -1.26
N GLN A 711 -3.20 -23.12 -1.57
CA GLN A 711 -3.73 -23.03 -2.94
C GLN A 711 -4.06 -21.60 -3.36
N ARG A 712 -4.00 -20.65 -2.40
CA ARG A 712 -4.44 -19.25 -2.56
C ARG A 712 -5.87 -19.17 -3.08
N LYS A 713 -6.73 -20.03 -2.53
CA LYS A 713 -8.06 -20.29 -3.07
C LYS A 713 -9.09 -20.15 -1.97
N ILE A 714 -10.20 -19.50 -2.31
CA ILE A 714 -11.42 -19.50 -1.51
C ILE A 714 -12.50 -20.21 -2.32
N ASP A 715 -13.07 -21.26 -1.74
CA ASP A 715 -14.20 -21.97 -2.31
C ASP A 715 -15.47 -21.61 -1.54
N VAL A 716 -16.53 -21.26 -2.27
CA VAL A 716 -17.82 -20.88 -1.71
C VAL A 716 -18.89 -21.81 -2.26
N TRP A 717 -19.41 -22.70 -1.42
CA TRP A 717 -20.53 -23.58 -1.74
C TRP A 717 -21.82 -22.98 -1.22
N ILE A 718 -22.77 -22.70 -2.12
CA ILE A 718 -24.06 -22.11 -1.76
C ILE A 718 -25.18 -23.11 -2.07
N ASP A 719 -25.92 -23.50 -1.04
CA ASP A 719 -27.18 -24.21 -1.13
C ASP A 719 -28.37 -23.26 -0.86
N GLY A 720 -29.60 -23.70 -1.17
CA GLY A 720 -30.81 -22.87 -1.13
C GLY A 720 -31.31 -22.44 -2.52
N ASP A 721 -32.11 -21.37 -2.58
CA ASP A 721 -32.78 -20.87 -3.79
C ASP A 721 -31.77 -20.50 -4.89
N THR A 722 -31.83 -21.22 -6.01
CA THR A 722 -30.96 -21.05 -7.19
C THR A 722 -30.95 -19.61 -7.70
N SER A 723 -32.07 -18.89 -7.60
CA SER A 723 -32.24 -17.51 -8.07
C SER A 723 -31.50 -16.47 -7.22
N ARG A 724 -31.03 -16.87 -6.03
CA ARG A 724 -30.37 -16.00 -5.05
C ARG A 724 -28.89 -16.33 -4.87
N ARG A 725 -28.43 -17.52 -5.28
CA ARG A 725 -27.05 -17.98 -5.06
C ARG A 725 -26.01 -17.01 -5.61
N GLU A 726 -26.21 -16.46 -6.81
CA GLU A 726 -25.29 -15.48 -7.41
C GLU A 726 -25.19 -14.17 -6.61
N ARG A 727 -26.31 -13.70 -6.03
CA ARG A 727 -26.32 -12.50 -5.18
C ARG A 727 -25.57 -12.74 -3.87
N VAL A 728 -25.76 -13.90 -3.25
CA VAL A 728 -25.04 -14.29 -2.03
C VAL A 728 -23.54 -14.44 -2.31
N PHE A 729 -23.16 -15.06 -3.43
CA PHE A 729 -21.77 -15.09 -3.86
C PHE A 729 -21.19 -13.68 -4.07
N GLY A 730 -21.94 -12.80 -4.75
CA GLY A 730 -21.57 -11.40 -4.94
C GLY A 730 -21.39 -10.62 -3.63
N SER A 731 -22.24 -10.87 -2.63
CA SER A 731 -22.15 -10.28 -1.28
C SER A 731 -20.87 -10.73 -0.56
N ILE A 732 -20.57 -12.03 -0.55
CA ILE A 732 -19.38 -12.61 0.08
C ILE A 732 -18.11 -12.06 -0.59
N MET A 733 -18.03 -12.12 -1.92
CA MET A 733 -16.88 -11.63 -2.67
C MET A 733 -16.74 -10.11 -2.57
N GLY A 734 -17.85 -9.36 -2.56
CA GLY A 734 -17.85 -7.93 -2.32
C GLY A 734 -17.28 -7.56 -0.95
N GLY A 735 -17.66 -8.30 0.10
CA GLY A 735 -17.12 -8.12 1.46
C GLY A 735 -15.62 -8.46 1.55
N LEU A 736 -15.18 -9.56 0.94
CA LEU A 736 -13.75 -9.90 0.85
C LEU A 736 -12.96 -8.84 0.06
N ASN A 737 -13.52 -8.36 -1.04
CA ASN A 737 -12.90 -7.32 -1.87
C ASN A 737 -12.85 -5.95 -1.17
N ALA A 738 -13.80 -5.63 -0.29
CA ALA A 738 -13.80 -4.41 0.50
C ALA A 738 -12.69 -4.38 1.57
N ILE A 739 -12.18 -5.54 1.97
CA ILE A 739 -11.06 -5.66 2.92
C ILE A 739 -9.71 -5.66 2.18
N ARG A 740 -9.74 -5.94 0.88
CA ARG A 740 -8.60 -6.36 0.06
C ARG A 740 -7.58 -5.24 -0.20
N PRO A 741 -6.26 -5.55 -0.25
CA PRO A 741 -5.29 -4.69 -0.92
C PRO A 741 -5.47 -4.71 -2.45
N ALA A 742 -5.07 -3.64 -3.14
CA ALA A 742 -5.25 -3.47 -4.59
C ALA A 742 -4.53 -4.56 -5.40
N GLN A 743 -5.24 -5.62 -5.80
CA GLN A 743 -4.69 -6.72 -6.60
C GLN A 743 -5.74 -7.25 -7.62
N SER A 744 -5.33 -8.14 -8.54
CA SER A 744 -6.23 -8.81 -9.50
C SER A 744 -6.70 -10.20 -9.00
N VAL A 745 -7.97 -10.58 -9.22
CA VAL A 745 -8.53 -11.93 -8.87
C VAL A 745 -8.91 -12.64 -10.16
N ARG A 746 -8.59 -13.93 -10.26
CA ARG A 746 -9.16 -14.80 -11.29
C ARG A 746 -10.26 -15.65 -10.65
N GLN A 747 -11.49 -15.48 -11.13
CA GLN A 747 -12.63 -16.31 -10.70
C GLN A 747 -12.67 -17.57 -11.55
N GLU A 748 -12.77 -18.74 -10.90
CA GLU A 748 -12.87 -20.05 -11.53
C GLU A 748 -14.24 -20.65 -11.16
N HIS A 749 -15.01 -21.12 -12.14
CA HIS A 749 -16.34 -21.70 -11.91
C HIS A 749 -16.33 -23.20 -12.19
N GLU A 750 -16.57 -24.03 -11.17
CA GLU A 750 -16.91 -25.44 -11.36
C GLU A 750 -18.42 -25.61 -11.48
N GLY A 751 -18.92 -25.76 -12.71
CA GLY A 751 -20.29 -26.26 -12.96
C GLY A 751 -21.10 -25.58 -14.07
N ALA A 752 -20.68 -24.42 -14.60
CA ALA A 752 -21.41 -23.74 -15.67
C ALA A 752 -20.60 -23.54 -16.96
N LEU A 753 -19.26 -23.54 -16.91
CA LEU A 753 -18.41 -23.29 -18.08
C LEU A 753 -18.41 -24.44 -19.10
N ALA A 754 -18.61 -25.69 -18.69
CA ALA A 754 -18.73 -26.80 -19.64
C ALA A 754 -20.04 -26.74 -20.47
N THR A 755 -21.10 -26.16 -19.90
CA THR A 755 -22.41 -26.03 -20.53
C THR A 755 -22.53 -24.69 -21.28
N LEU A 756 -22.02 -23.59 -20.73
CA LEU A 756 -22.00 -22.27 -21.39
C LEU A 756 -21.01 -22.21 -22.56
N ARG A 757 -19.88 -22.93 -22.49
CA ARG A 757 -18.95 -23.04 -23.64
C ARG A 757 -19.54 -23.91 -24.75
N LYS A 758 -20.28 -24.97 -24.39
CA LYS A 758 -21.07 -25.78 -25.34
C LYS A 758 -22.29 -25.04 -25.91
N LEU A 759 -22.92 -24.12 -25.16
CA LEU A 759 -24.04 -23.30 -25.65
C LEU A 759 -23.57 -22.08 -26.46
N ALA A 760 -22.45 -21.45 -26.08
CA ALA A 760 -21.82 -20.37 -26.84
C ALA A 760 -21.17 -20.88 -28.15
N GLU A 761 -20.78 -22.15 -28.21
CA GLU A 761 -20.32 -22.81 -29.45
C GLU A 761 -21.48 -23.42 -30.27
N ALA A 762 -22.71 -23.50 -29.74
CA ALA A 762 -23.84 -24.18 -30.40
C ALA A 762 -25.04 -23.29 -30.80
N GLU A 763 -25.11 -22.00 -30.46
CA GLU A 763 -26.21 -21.13 -30.92
C GLU A 763 -25.71 -19.93 -31.72
N TYR A 764 -25.50 -20.18 -33.00
CA TYR A 764 -25.55 -19.19 -34.07
C TYR A 764 -26.98 -19.23 -34.64
N GLU A 765 -27.93 -18.46 -34.09
CA GLU A 765 -29.03 -17.83 -34.84
C GLU A 765 -29.87 -16.86 -33.98
N PRO A 766 -30.45 -15.79 -34.58
CA PRO A 766 -30.99 -14.66 -33.86
C PRO A 766 -32.50 -14.79 -33.65
N LYS A 767 -32.98 -14.59 -32.41
CA LYS A 767 -34.27 -13.91 -32.12
C LYS A 767 -34.54 -13.76 -30.62
N GLY A 768 -34.59 -12.48 -30.20
CA GLY A 768 -35.59 -11.94 -29.29
C GLY A 768 -35.75 -12.56 -27.90
N ARG A 769 -35.10 -11.95 -26.90
CA ARG A 769 -35.74 -11.46 -25.66
C ARG A 769 -34.74 -10.63 -24.84
N ARG A 770 -34.98 -9.32 -24.79
CA ARG A 770 -34.38 -8.40 -23.80
C ARG A 770 -35.05 -8.62 -22.45
N GLY A 771 -34.26 -8.71 -21.39
CA GLY A 771 -34.73 -8.60 -20.01
C GLY A 771 -33.80 -9.31 -19.03
N LEU A 772 -33.33 -8.57 -18.00
CA LEU A 772 -32.67 -9.02 -16.77
C LEU A 772 -31.13 -9.09 -16.64
N TYR A 773 -30.31 -8.95 -17.70
CA TYR A 773 -28.85 -9.03 -17.56
C TYR A 773 -28.08 -7.69 -17.62
N GLY A 774 -28.79 -6.55 -17.63
CA GLY A 774 -28.19 -5.21 -17.77
C GLY A 774 -27.80 -4.50 -16.47
N GLY A 775 -28.22 -5.01 -15.29
CA GLY A 775 -28.07 -4.29 -14.01
C GLY A 775 -26.85 -4.68 -13.15
N LEU A 776 -26.19 -5.81 -13.44
CA LEU A 776 -25.09 -6.34 -12.63
C LEU A 776 -23.70 -6.08 -13.23
N LEU A 777 -23.62 -5.77 -14.52
CA LEU A 777 -22.36 -5.41 -15.19
C LEU A 777 -21.98 -3.93 -14.99
N THR A 778 -22.97 -3.06 -14.77
CA THR A 778 -22.77 -1.61 -14.56
C THR A 778 -22.22 -1.26 -13.17
N PHE A 779 -22.31 -2.15 -12.18
CA PHE A 779 -21.77 -1.92 -10.84
C PHE A 779 -20.30 -2.40 -10.69
N TRP A 780 -19.79 -3.19 -11.64
CA TRP A 780 -18.46 -3.81 -11.55
C TRP A 780 -17.34 -3.00 -12.23
N GLU A 781 -17.65 -2.21 -13.27
CA GLU A 781 -16.62 -1.41 -13.97
C GLU A 781 -16.32 -0.05 -13.32
N VAL A 782 -17.19 0.47 -12.44
CA VAL A 782 -17.02 1.81 -11.83
C VAL A 782 -16.06 1.83 -10.64
N THR A 783 -15.88 0.71 -9.91
CA THR A 783 -15.17 0.74 -8.62
C THR A 783 -13.73 0.23 -8.66
N VAL A 784 -13.28 -0.39 -9.77
CA VAL A 784 -11.99 -1.11 -9.78
C VAL A 784 -10.84 -0.35 -10.49
N ARG A 785 -11.10 0.79 -11.15
CA ARG A 785 -10.02 1.59 -11.78
C ARG A 785 -10.12 3.12 -11.64
N GLY A 786 -11.10 3.63 -10.92
CA GLY A 786 -11.21 5.07 -10.64
C GLY A 786 -10.41 5.46 -9.41
N GLY A 787 -9.25 6.07 -9.59
CA GLY A 787 -8.62 6.85 -8.53
C GLY A 787 -9.59 7.90 -7.97
N VAL A 788 -9.39 8.27 -6.72
CA VAL A 788 -10.25 9.06 -5.80
C VAL A 788 -10.71 10.46 -6.29
N ARG A 789 -10.58 10.78 -7.58
CA ARG A 789 -11.01 12.07 -8.16
C ARG A 789 -12.43 12.09 -8.74
N GLY A 790 -13.03 10.96 -9.08
CA GLY A 790 -14.36 10.92 -9.73
C GLY A 790 -15.58 10.98 -8.78
N ALA A 791 -15.40 10.80 -7.47
CA ALA A 791 -16.51 10.67 -6.53
C ALA A 791 -17.01 12.01 -5.93
N ILE A 792 -16.28 13.12 -6.17
CA ILE A 792 -16.63 14.43 -5.57
C ILE A 792 -17.60 15.24 -6.45
N GLU A 793 -17.76 14.93 -7.74
CA GLU A 793 -18.72 15.64 -8.60
C GLU A 793 -20.10 14.97 -8.68
N ALA A 794 -20.22 13.69 -8.30
CA ALA A 794 -21.48 12.95 -8.37
C ALA A 794 -22.44 13.18 -7.18
N THR A 795 -22.07 13.98 -6.18
CA THR A 795 -22.90 14.26 -4.98
C THR A 795 -23.57 15.65 -4.99
N LYS A 796 -23.66 16.30 -6.15
CA LYS A 796 -24.39 17.59 -6.29
C LYS A 796 -25.65 17.55 -7.19
N SER A 797 -26.07 16.39 -7.67
CA SER A 797 -27.37 16.26 -8.33
C SER A 797 -28.05 14.93 -8.03
N GLU A 798 -28.61 14.83 -6.83
CA GLU A 798 -29.94 14.25 -6.55
C GLU A 798 -30.41 14.70 -5.16
#